data_AF-A0AAD8EN65-F1
#
_entry.id   AF-A0AAD8EN65-F1
#
_cell.length_a   1.000
_cell.length_b   1.000
_cell.length_c   1.000
_cell.angle_alpha   90.00
_cell.angle_beta   90.00
_cell.angle_gamma   90.00
#
_symmetry.space_group_name_H-M   'P 1'
#
loop_
_entity.id
_entity.type
_entity.pdbx_description
1 polymer ?
#
loop_
_entity_poly.entity_id
_entity_poly.type
_entity_poly.pdbx_seq_one_letter_code
_entity_poly.pdbx_strand_id
1 'polypeptide(L)'
;MAPVPLEGHQTPVGNNVPQEGSRGGSVSLAVLIEFIIQRTYHELIVLAELNIIIQCFYFIYLFIFFSLPRKTDMERKVEIYKFSANTRQLFVRLLALVKWANSASKVDKSAHIMAFLDKQSLLFVDTADMLARMARETLVHARLPNFHIPAAVEVLTTGTYSRLPACIRERIVPPDPITPSEKRQTLLRLNQVIQHRLVTGNLLPQMRNLKIESGRVTFTVEHEFEVSLTVMGDGPNIPWRLLDIDILVEDKETGDGKALVHSLQVQYIHQVIQSRLVDNSQPLTEVYNCLHFFCQSLQLEVLYSQTRRLCRDRLDDHIHVDEYTPGKCLSISYWRELTCKDPRSELGYRLTVQVDTHDPARPLTVVHVPSLGNKECEIADRAIRSDLLSMERLLVHTIYVRTRSRLTELKQELQTMLKDVECHLQGSPAILSVPVLQPCLRAEQLLVTVDTHTGMLQCHVPQYDAPLIPELQTALNGDHSRLPTLVSELRYWITQRRCEKTLQHLPATPHERLPLLHHPDHPMSKIGRHRMFVRLHRHPNVILIVEFKEKESTPCEIDCSFYLAVVKHSSIEDDPHDDSIESEIPKMYLKVLTLIEFDSFVITHGPYTSVDDQSEKIPGKRKLCGRPEPGSRRTKQPAYFIPELAHVVALCDERIPFVTLAQELSKREIAHQGLQVEANATALVLRLVQLPPPPGIDIQSSYWLALLKRLLSVAIRVQGKATKSWMAEFVFYGSPLASSHPKEQGLRRPVYFQYDMGTAETVSKTVDSLLSDWAQIVHLYTVVEELAEYFRIEKFNLSNMVTIKSYSYSRLVLGYGPDRGATVTVDWNSTAKAFRLIFGIELHKYFNVKLYLLFTGATNTCVNAHSLMREQLEAHLNRHRNLAQIVHLLHETYEPLISISKLPTIPQLGVHNQRPQVPVQTFTIMPQSPTLLRLAYQGMYCLELRLRGGGLVSLRDGAYSRFDRSNVVDEFTPTQGLK
;
A
#
# COMPACT_ATOMS: atom_id res chain seq x y z
N MET A 1 -86.33 -3.05 43.17
CA MET A 1 -85.75 -4.40 43.32
C MET A 1 -84.57 -4.53 42.39
N ALA A 2 -83.58 -5.36 42.73
CA ALA A 2 -82.52 -5.79 41.83
C ALA A 2 -82.18 -7.26 42.12
N PRO A 3 -82.10 -8.12 41.09
CA PRO A 3 -81.40 -9.40 41.18
C PRO A 3 -80.28 -9.52 40.12
N VAL A 4 -79.04 -9.47 40.62
CA VAL A 4 -77.92 -10.43 40.42
C VAL A 4 -77.81 -11.20 39.08
N PRO A 5 -76.63 -11.23 38.42
CA PRO A 5 -76.36 -11.93 37.16
C PRO A 5 -75.73 -13.33 37.35
N LEU A 6 -75.42 -14.03 36.24
CA LEU A 6 -74.23 -14.91 36.09
C LEU A 6 -73.93 -15.20 34.59
N GLU A 7 -72.64 -15.13 34.22
CA GLU A 7 -71.90 -15.79 33.10
C GLU A 7 -72.43 -15.79 31.64
N GLY A 8 -71.57 -15.76 30.59
CA GLY A 8 -70.11 -15.55 30.54
C GLY A 8 -69.46 -16.10 29.25
N HIS A 9 -68.60 -15.31 28.57
CA HIS A 9 -67.91 -15.61 27.27
C HIS A 9 -68.87 -15.75 26.06
N GLN A 10 -68.54 -15.48 24.78
CA GLN A 10 -67.42 -14.86 24.02
C GLN A 10 -68.05 -14.36 22.67
N THR A 11 -67.49 -13.52 21.78
CA THR A 11 -66.17 -12.88 21.54
C THR A 11 -66.41 -11.56 20.74
N PRO A 12 -65.44 -10.63 20.57
CA PRO A 12 -65.69 -9.32 19.95
C PRO A 12 -65.60 -9.30 18.41
N VAL A 13 -66.40 -8.43 17.78
CA VAL A 13 -66.20 -7.92 16.41
C VAL A 13 -65.91 -6.42 16.51
N GLY A 14 -64.81 -5.95 15.91
CA GLY A 14 -64.29 -4.61 16.15
C GLY A 14 -64.95 -3.52 15.29
N ASN A 15 -65.55 -2.51 15.93
CA ASN A 15 -65.84 -1.23 15.29
C ASN A 15 -64.53 -0.44 15.10
N ASN A 16 -63.89 -0.61 13.94
CA ASN A 16 -62.85 0.31 13.46
C ASN A 16 -63.48 1.66 13.11
N VAL A 17 -63.66 2.53 14.11
CA VAL A 17 -63.62 3.98 13.89
C VAL A 17 -62.14 4.37 13.87
N PRO A 18 -61.59 4.87 12.75
CA PRO A 18 -60.23 5.38 12.75
C PRO A 18 -60.11 6.54 13.74
N GLN A 19 -59.22 6.43 14.74
CA GLN A 19 -58.69 7.62 15.38
C GLN A 19 -57.78 8.32 14.36
N GLU A 20 -58.34 9.27 13.61
CA GLU A 20 -57.55 10.13 12.75
C GLU A 20 -56.44 10.82 13.57
N GLY A 21 -55.21 10.73 13.07
CA GLY A 21 -54.02 11.09 13.82
C GLY A 21 -53.92 12.59 14.07
N SER A 22 -54.45 13.07 15.21
CA SER A 22 -54.30 14.46 15.70
C SER A 22 -52.88 14.79 16.20
N ARG A 23 -51.88 14.34 15.43
CA ARG A 23 -50.43 14.59 15.56
C ARG A 23 -49.73 14.74 14.19
N GLY A 24 -50.47 14.78 13.08
CA GLY A 24 -49.90 14.81 11.72
C GLY A 24 -49.49 16.18 11.17
N GLY A 25 -49.71 17.28 11.91
CA GLY A 25 -49.60 18.65 11.36
C GLY A 25 -48.40 19.50 11.79
N SER A 26 -47.72 19.16 12.90
CA SER A 26 -46.70 20.04 13.49
C SER A 26 -45.48 19.29 14.03
N VAL A 27 -44.29 19.74 13.62
CA VAL A 27 -42.99 19.23 14.10
C VAL A 27 -42.46 20.18 15.18
N SER A 28 -41.99 19.63 16.31
CA SER A 28 -41.40 20.42 17.39
C SER A 28 -40.11 21.12 16.93
N LEU A 29 -40.03 22.43 17.13
CA LEU A 29 -38.84 23.23 16.80
C LEU A 29 -37.58 22.74 17.54
N ALA A 30 -37.72 22.19 18.75
CA ALA A 30 -36.60 21.63 19.49
C ALA A 30 -35.98 20.42 18.78
N VAL A 31 -36.82 19.49 18.31
CA VAL A 31 -36.37 18.30 17.55
C VAL A 31 -35.75 18.72 16.21
N LEU A 32 -36.27 19.75 15.56
CA LEU A 32 -35.69 20.30 14.33
C LEU A 32 -34.31 20.92 14.57
N ILE A 33 -34.13 21.66 15.67
CA ILE A 33 -32.82 22.22 16.07
C ILE A 33 -31.83 21.09 16.38
N GLU A 34 -32.23 20.11 17.19
CA GLU A 34 -31.42 18.95 17.58
C GLU A 34 -30.94 18.14 16.37
N PHE A 35 -31.85 17.81 15.44
CA PHE A 35 -31.52 17.08 14.22
C PHE A 35 -30.59 17.88 13.29
N ILE A 36 -30.78 19.20 13.15
CA ILE A 36 -29.87 20.05 12.38
C ILE A 36 -28.47 20.08 13.00
N ILE A 37 -28.38 20.20 14.33
CA ILE A 37 -27.11 20.20 15.07
C ILE A 37 -26.41 18.83 14.93
N GLN A 38 -27.12 17.73 15.15
CA GLN A 38 -26.58 16.38 15.00
C GLN A 38 -26.06 16.14 13.59
N ARG A 39 -26.82 16.58 12.57
CA ARG A 39 -26.41 16.51 11.17
C ARG A 39 -25.15 17.33 10.89
N THR A 40 -25.05 18.58 11.37
CA THR A 40 -23.85 19.41 11.12
C THR A 40 -22.62 18.86 11.83
N TYR A 41 -22.76 18.26 13.02
CA TYR A 41 -21.67 17.52 13.65
C TYR A 41 -21.27 16.28 12.85
N HIS A 42 -22.21 15.50 12.32
CA HIS A 42 -21.89 14.31 11.51
C HIS A 42 -21.18 14.68 10.19
N GLU A 43 -21.68 15.67 9.45
CA GLU A 43 -21.02 16.17 8.23
C GLU A 43 -19.62 16.74 8.53
N LEU A 44 -19.44 17.41 9.67
CA LEU A 44 -18.14 17.91 10.13
C LEU A 44 -17.19 16.78 10.54
N ILE A 45 -17.68 15.71 11.18
CA ILE A 45 -16.86 14.54 11.55
C ILE A 45 -16.37 13.81 10.29
N VAL A 46 -17.22 13.61 9.28
CA VAL A 46 -16.81 12.99 8.00
C VAL A 46 -15.74 13.82 7.28
N LEU A 47 -15.83 15.16 7.32
CA LEU A 47 -14.80 16.07 6.81
C LEU A 47 -13.53 16.10 7.68
N ALA A 48 -13.67 15.85 8.98
CA ALA A 48 -12.56 15.75 9.92
C ALA A 48 -11.79 14.44 9.73
N GLU A 49 -12.45 13.29 9.59
CA GLU A 49 -11.79 11.99 9.33
C GLU A 49 -10.99 12.02 8.03
N LEU A 50 -11.55 12.62 6.97
CA LEU A 50 -10.85 12.89 5.70
C LEU A 50 -9.56 13.72 5.85
N ASN A 51 -9.41 14.53 6.91
CA ASN A 51 -8.21 15.32 7.20
C ASN A 51 -7.32 14.75 8.32
N ILE A 52 -7.90 14.07 9.32
CA ILE A 52 -7.17 13.42 10.42
C ILE A 52 -6.31 12.29 9.88
N ILE A 53 -6.80 11.54 8.88
CA ILE A 53 -5.97 10.58 8.13
C ILE A 53 -4.71 11.26 7.59
N ILE A 54 -4.82 12.44 6.97
CA ILE A 54 -3.70 13.17 6.37
C ILE A 54 -2.68 13.64 7.42
N GLN A 55 -3.15 14.13 8.58
CA GLN A 55 -2.26 14.64 9.63
C GLN A 55 -1.62 13.52 10.47
N CYS A 56 -2.28 12.37 10.62
CA CYS A 56 -1.68 11.16 11.21
C CYS A 56 -0.71 10.45 10.24
N PHE A 57 -0.93 10.54 8.92
CA PHE A 57 -0.11 9.88 7.91
C PHE A 57 1.37 10.28 7.98
N TYR A 58 1.68 11.53 8.34
CA TYR A 58 3.07 12.03 8.39
C TYR A 58 3.96 11.29 9.42
N PHE A 59 3.38 10.49 10.33
CA PHE A 59 4.12 9.65 11.27
C PHE A 59 4.01 8.14 11.00
N ILE A 60 3.21 7.71 10.01
CA ILE A 60 2.86 6.30 9.74
C ILE A 60 3.04 5.96 8.23
N TYR A 61 3.87 6.73 7.52
CA TYR A 61 3.97 6.75 6.05
C TYR A 61 4.70 5.53 5.39
N LEU A 62 4.56 4.30 5.91
CA LEU A 62 5.35 3.15 5.40
C LEU A 62 4.69 1.74 5.43
N PHE A 63 3.37 1.57 5.60
CA PHE A 63 2.78 0.21 5.57
C PHE A 63 1.44 -0.02 4.85
N ILE A 64 0.63 1.01 4.58
CA ILE A 64 -0.65 0.83 3.88
C ILE A 64 -0.71 1.77 2.67
N PHE A 65 -0.16 1.30 1.54
CA PHE A 65 -0.17 1.98 0.24
C PHE A 65 -1.00 1.18 -0.78
N PHE A 66 -2.22 0.78 -0.41
CA PHE A 66 -3.16 0.15 -1.34
C PHE A 66 -4.60 0.58 -1.03
N SER A 67 -5.37 0.83 -2.09
CA SER A 67 -6.71 1.45 -2.12
C SER A 67 -6.79 2.97 -1.84
N LEU A 68 -7.65 3.62 -2.64
CA LEU A 68 -7.83 5.06 -2.84
C LEU A 68 -8.66 5.77 -1.72
N PRO A 69 -8.79 7.13 -1.69
CA PRO A 69 -8.49 8.09 -2.76
C PRO A 69 -7.59 9.30 -2.43
N ARG A 70 -6.95 9.83 -3.48
CA ARG A 70 -6.29 11.14 -3.48
C ARG A 70 -7.32 12.25 -3.71
N LYS A 71 -7.40 13.24 -2.80
CA LYS A 71 -7.92 14.60 -3.11
C LYS A 71 -6.79 15.62 -2.99
N THR A 72 -6.69 16.53 -3.93
CA THR A 72 -5.72 17.63 -3.94
C THR A 72 -6.02 18.67 -2.85
N ASP A 73 -5.03 19.51 -2.53
CA ASP A 73 -5.20 20.62 -1.57
C ASP A 73 -6.29 21.63 -2.02
N MET A 74 -6.40 21.89 -3.33
CA MET A 74 -7.43 22.77 -3.89
C MET A 74 -8.84 22.19 -3.70
N GLU A 75 -9.03 20.89 -3.95
CA GLU A 75 -10.32 20.23 -3.76
C GLU A 75 -10.76 20.24 -2.29
N ARG A 76 -9.83 20.00 -1.35
CA ARG A 76 -10.12 20.11 0.10
C ARG A 76 -10.60 21.51 0.48
N LYS A 77 -9.93 22.56 -0.03
CA LYS A 77 -10.34 23.96 0.20
C LYS A 77 -11.73 24.25 -0.38
N VAL A 78 -12.03 23.73 -1.57
CA VAL A 78 -13.36 23.83 -2.19
C VAL A 78 -14.43 23.09 -1.40
N GLU A 79 -14.13 21.91 -0.83
CA GLU A 79 -15.09 21.15 -0.02
C GLU A 79 -15.35 21.79 1.35
N ILE A 80 -14.31 22.27 2.04
CA ILE A 80 -14.46 23.03 3.30
C ILE A 80 -15.29 24.31 3.06
N TYR A 81 -15.06 25.01 1.95
CA TYR A 81 -15.85 26.18 1.56
C TYR A 81 -17.32 25.82 1.27
N LYS A 82 -17.58 24.76 0.48
CA LYS A 82 -18.94 24.27 0.19
C LYS A 82 -19.68 23.86 1.46
N PHE A 83 -19.03 23.15 2.37
CA PHE A 83 -19.60 22.78 3.67
C PHE A 83 -19.98 24.01 4.50
N SER A 84 -19.08 24.99 4.61
CA SER A 84 -19.35 26.25 5.32
C SER A 84 -20.54 27.02 4.71
N ALA A 85 -20.58 27.12 3.37
CA ALA A 85 -21.68 27.77 2.65
C ALA A 85 -23.03 27.06 2.86
N ASN A 86 -23.08 25.74 2.75
CA ASN A 86 -24.29 24.94 2.94
C ASN A 86 -24.79 25.00 4.38
N THR A 87 -23.88 24.83 5.35
CA THR A 87 -24.16 24.93 6.79
C THR A 87 -24.72 26.31 7.14
N ARG A 88 -24.12 27.39 6.60
CA ARG A 88 -24.64 28.75 6.76
C ARG A 88 -26.05 28.90 6.18
N GLN A 89 -26.37 28.33 5.02
CA GLN A 89 -27.73 28.37 4.47
C GLN A 89 -28.74 27.63 5.36
N LEU A 90 -28.38 26.47 5.91
CA LEU A 90 -29.22 25.73 6.86
C LEU A 90 -29.53 26.56 8.12
N PHE A 91 -28.50 27.16 8.73
CA PHE A 91 -28.71 28.03 9.90
C PHE A 91 -29.48 29.33 9.58
N VAL A 92 -29.36 29.89 8.37
CA VAL A 92 -30.20 31.03 7.93
C VAL A 92 -31.67 30.63 7.77
N ARG A 93 -31.96 29.44 7.23
CA ARG A 93 -33.34 28.91 7.17
C ARG A 93 -33.89 28.63 8.57
N LEU A 94 -33.09 28.04 9.45
CA LEU A 94 -33.47 27.82 10.86
C LEU A 94 -33.74 29.15 11.59
N LEU A 95 -32.92 30.18 11.38
CA LEU A 95 -33.13 31.52 11.93
C LEU A 95 -34.44 32.17 11.44
N ALA A 96 -34.85 31.93 10.19
CA ALA A 96 -36.14 32.38 9.69
C ALA A 96 -37.31 31.67 10.40
N LEU A 97 -37.21 30.34 10.62
CA LEU A 97 -38.20 29.58 11.37
C LEU A 97 -38.27 30.00 12.85
N VAL A 98 -37.13 30.23 13.51
CA VAL A 98 -37.08 30.73 14.90
C VAL A 98 -37.72 32.12 15.01
N LYS A 99 -37.53 33.01 14.02
CA LYS A 99 -38.25 34.31 13.97
C LYS A 99 -39.75 34.15 13.77
N TRP A 100 -40.19 33.17 12.97
CA TRP A 100 -41.61 32.85 12.77
C TRP A 100 -42.27 32.17 13.97
N ALA A 101 -41.52 31.40 14.77
CA ALA A 101 -42.04 30.68 15.93
C ALA A 101 -42.70 31.60 16.97
N ASN A 102 -42.27 32.87 17.08
CA ASN A 102 -42.91 33.88 17.93
C ASN A 102 -44.39 34.14 17.56
N SER A 103 -44.80 33.84 16.33
CA SER A 103 -46.19 33.95 15.86
C SER A 103 -46.96 32.63 15.87
N ALA A 104 -46.31 31.48 16.11
CA ALA A 104 -46.93 30.15 15.99
C ALA A 104 -48.18 30.00 16.88
N SER A 105 -48.12 30.49 18.13
CA SER A 105 -49.24 30.45 19.09
C SER A 105 -50.50 31.22 18.67
N LYS A 106 -50.41 32.04 17.62
CA LYS A 106 -51.56 32.67 16.94
C LYS A 106 -52.08 31.80 15.80
N VAL A 107 -51.17 31.24 15.00
CA VAL A 107 -51.47 30.34 13.86
C VAL A 107 -52.10 29.02 14.34
N ASP A 108 -51.65 28.46 15.46
CA ASP A 108 -52.25 27.24 16.03
C ASP A 108 -53.72 27.48 16.42
N LYS A 109 -54.03 28.63 17.02
CA LYS A 109 -55.41 29.04 17.36
C LYS A 109 -56.24 29.26 16.08
N SER A 110 -55.63 29.91 15.10
CA SER A 110 -55.93 29.83 13.65
C SER A 110 -56.59 28.55 13.18
N ALA A 111 -55.75 27.52 13.18
CA ALA A 111 -56.03 26.20 12.65
C ALA A 111 -57.10 25.45 13.46
N HIS A 112 -57.10 25.57 14.79
CA HIS A 112 -58.14 24.97 15.63
C HIS A 112 -59.52 25.59 15.38
N ILE A 113 -59.59 26.92 15.15
CA ILE A 113 -60.86 27.59 14.81
C ILE A 113 -61.33 27.17 13.42
N MET A 114 -60.43 27.09 12.43
CA MET A 114 -60.75 26.62 11.08
C MET A 114 -61.29 25.17 11.10
N ALA A 115 -60.57 24.23 11.72
CA ALA A 115 -60.99 22.84 11.84
C ALA A 115 -62.32 22.67 12.61
N PHE A 116 -62.62 23.56 13.56
CA PHE A 116 -63.93 23.58 14.21
C PHE A 116 -65.04 24.06 13.26
N LEU A 117 -64.81 25.13 12.49
CA LEU A 117 -65.77 25.65 11.52
C LEU A 117 -66.07 24.64 10.39
N ASP A 118 -65.04 23.99 9.86
CA ASP A 118 -65.19 22.94 8.85
C ASP A 118 -66.02 21.76 9.40
N LYS A 119 -65.79 21.36 10.67
CA LYS A 119 -66.60 20.34 11.34
C LYS A 119 -68.07 20.76 11.54
N GLN A 120 -68.35 22.03 11.85
CA GLN A 120 -69.73 22.52 11.92
C GLN A 120 -70.39 22.52 10.53
N SER A 121 -69.66 22.95 9.49
CA SER A 121 -70.14 22.93 8.10
C SER A 121 -70.56 21.52 7.67
N LEU A 122 -69.72 20.51 7.96
CA LEU A 122 -70.00 19.11 7.62
C LEU A 122 -71.22 18.55 8.36
N LEU A 123 -71.43 18.92 9.63
CA LEU A 123 -72.61 18.52 10.41
C LEU A 123 -73.92 19.09 9.87
N PHE A 124 -73.92 20.28 9.27
CA PHE A 124 -75.11 20.83 8.59
C PHE A 124 -75.48 20.07 7.32
N VAL A 125 -74.50 19.59 6.56
CA VAL A 125 -74.74 18.76 5.36
C VAL A 125 -75.30 17.40 5.76
N ASP A 126 -74.66 16.72 6.71
CA ASP A 126 -75.04 15.37 7.15
C ASP A 126 -76.45 15.32 7.77
N THR A 127 -76.83 16.35 8.55
CA THR A 127 -78.20 16.47 9.07
C THR A 127 -79.24 16.79 7.99
N ALA A 128 -78.90 17.58 6.96
CA ALA A 128 -79.79 17.84 5.84
C ALA A 128 -80.06 16.58 4.99
N ASP A 129 -79.01 15.80 4.68
CA ASP A 129 -79.13 14.55 3.93
C ASP A 129 -79.92 13.49 4.71
N MET A 130 -79.70 13.38 6.02
CA MET A 130 -80.43 12.42 6.85
C MET A 130 -81.92 12.78 6.97
N LEU A 131 -82.27 14.07 7.06
CA LEU A 131 -83.67 14.52 6.99
C LEU A 131 -84.30 14.29 5.61
N ALA A 132 -83.57 14.55 4.52
CA ALA A 132 -84.04 14.31 3.16
C ALA A 132 -84.33 12.81 2.91
N ARG A 133 -83.44 11.93 3.39
CA ARG A 133 -83.62 10.47 3.40
C ARG A 133 -84.85 10.06 4.20
N MET A 134 -85.00 10.57 5.43
CA MET A 134 -86.13 10.26 6.30
C MET A 134 -87.47 10.62 5.64
N ALA A 135 -87.56 11.81 5.03
CA ALA A 135 -88.76 12.33 4.39
C ALA A 135 -89.17 11.58 3.11
N ARG A 136 -88.20 11.15 2.29
CA ARG A 136 -88.46 10.51 0.98
C ARG A 136 -88.57 8.99 1.02
N GLU A 137 -87.80 8.34 1.89
CA GLU A 137 -87.73 6.88 1.97
C GLU A 137 -88.58 6.37 3.15
N THR A 138 -88.16 6.65 4.39
CA THR A 138 -88.77 6.02 5.57
C THR A 138 -90.23 6.42 5.80
N LEU A 139 -90.60 7.69 5.59
CA LEU A 139 -91.98 8.15 5.72
C LEU A 139 -92.90 7.69 4.58
N VAL A 140 -92.35 7.28 3.44
CA VAL A 140 -93.14 6.63 2.37
C VAL A 140 -93.40 5.16 2.73
N HIS A 141 -92.38 4.44 3.23
CA HIS A 141 -92.53 3.07 3.72
C HIS A 141 -93.41 2.94 4.97
N ALA A 142 -93.57 4.01 5.76
CA ALA A 142 -94.51 4.06 6.89
C ALA A 142 -95.99 4.11 6.47
N ARG A 143 -96.31 4.32 5.18
CA ARG A 143 -97.69 4.32 4.66
C ARG A 143 -98.04 2.91 4.17
N LEU A 144 -99.09 2.30 4.74
CA LEU A 144 -99.56 1.00 4.28
C LEU A 144 -100.04 1.07 2.81
N PRO A 145 -99.53 0.19 1.91
CA PRO A 145 -100.07 0.02 0.57
C PRO A 145 -101.33 -0.85 0.58
N ASN A 146 -102.11 -0.82 -0.51
CA ASN A 146 -103.31 -1.66 -0.65
C ASN A 146 -102.94 -3.15 -0.78
N PHE A 147 -103.58 -4.01 0.02
CA PHE A 147 -103.31 -5.45 0.04
C PHE A 147 -104.00 -6.21 -1.11
N HIS A 148 -103.23 -6.88 -1.96
CA HIS A 148 -103.75 -7.64 -3.10
C HIS A 148 -104.03 -9.12 -2.76
N ILE A 149 -105.07 -9.35 -1.95
CA ILE A 149 -105.45 -10.65 -1.37
C ILE A 149 -105.35 -11.86 -2.34
N PRO A 150 -105.84 -11.81 -3.60
CA PRO A 150 -105.85 -13.00 -4.46
C PRO A 150 -104.46 -13.58 -4.77
N ALA A 151 -103.43 -12.72 -4.87
CA ALA A 151 -102.06 -13.16 -5.15
C ALA A 151 -101.40 -13.83 -3.93
N ALA A 152 -101.77 -13.40 -2.72
CA ALA A 152 -101.29 -14.03 -1.49
C ALA A 152 -101.83 -15.45 -1.33
N VAL A 153 -103.09 -15.71 -1.71
CA VAL A 153 -103.69 -17.05 -1.66
C VAL A 153 -103.03 -18.02 -2.65
N GLU A 154 -102.71 -17.55 -3.85
CA GLU A 154 -101.98 -18.34 -4.86
C GLU A 154 -100.60 -18.75 -4.30
N VAL A 155 -99.77 -17.79 -3.89
CA VAL A 155 -98.42 -18.06 -3.36
C VAL A 155 -98.44 -18.92 -2.09
N LEU A 156 -99.43 -18.75 -1.22
CA LEU A 156 -99.59 -19.57 0.00
C LEU A 156 -99.90 -21.05 -0.30
N THR A 157 -100.52 -21.36 -1.44
CA THR A 157 -100.97 -22.72 -1.78
C THR A 157 -100.03 -23.47 -2.72
N THR A 158 -99.36 -22.77 -3.64
CA THR A 158 -98.43 -23.37 -4.63
C THR A 158 -96.96 -23.08 -4.37
N GLY A 159 -96.63 -22.16 -3.45
CA GLY A 159 -95.28 -21.65 -3.22
C GLY A 159 -94.74 -20.74 -4.34
N THR A 160 -95.42 -20.65 -5.49
CA THR A 160 -94.96 -19.93 -6.68
C THR A 160 -96.12 -19.32 -7.45
N TYR A 161 -95.97 -18.07 -7.90
CA TYR A 161 -96.99 -17.34 -8.68
C TYR A 161 -97.00 -17.79 -10.15
N SER A 162 -98.12 -18.36 -10.62
CA SER A 162 -98.21 -19.03 -11.92
C SER A 162 -98.31 -18.08 -13.11
N ARG A 163 -98.68 -16.81 -12.87
CA ARG A 163 -98.91 -15.81 -13.92
C ARG A 163 -97.68 -14.96 -14.26
N LEU A 164 -96.48 -15.35 -13.81
CA LEU A 164 -95.24 -14.67 -14.17
C LEU A 164 -94.91 -14.94 -15.66
N PRO A 165 -94.81 -13.93 -16.54
CA PRO A 165 -94.44 -14.14 -17.93
C PRO A 165 -93.04 -14.74 -18.06
N ALA A 166 -92.84 -15.65 -19.01
CA ALA A 166 -91.54 -16.26 -19.30
C ALA A 166 -90.44 -15.20 -19.55
N CYS A 167 -90.79 -14.12 -20.25
CA CYS A 167 -89.91 -12.97 -20.52
C CYS A 167 -89.42 -12.23 -19.26
N ILE A 168 -90.13 -12.36 -18.14
CA ILE A 168 -89.73 -11.83 -16.82
C ILE A 168 -88.92 -12.87 -16.06
N ARG A 169 -89.34 -14.14 -16.08
CA ARG A 169 -88.59 -15.26 -15.51
C ARG A 169 -87.17 -15.30 -16.08
N GLU A 170 -87.01 -15.34 -17.39
CA GLU A 170 -85.72 -15.48 -18.09
C GLU A 170 -84.85 -14.20 -18.09
N ARG A 171 -85.39 -13.05 -17.64
CA ARG A 171 -84.62 -11.80 -17.44
C ARG A 171 -84.25 -11.50 -15.99
N ILE A 172 -85.08 -11.90 -15.03
CA ILE A 172 -84.98 -11.47 -13.62
C ILE A 172 -84.64 -12.63 -12.69
N VAL A 173 -85.08 -13.86 -13.01
CA VAL A 173 -84.65 -15.06 -12.30
C VAL A 173 -83.45 -15.65 -13.05
N PRO A 174 -82.24 -15.66 -12.47
CA PRO A 174 -81.11 -16.34 -13.10
C PRO A 174 -81.44 -17.85 -13.21
N PRO A 175 -81.01 -18.54 -14.29
CA PRO A 175 -81.18 -19.99 -14.39
C PRO A 175 -80.42 -20.68 -13.25
N ASP A 176 -80.94 -21.83 -12.81
CA ASP A 176 -80.36 -22.58 -11.70
C ASP A 176 -78.86 -22.85 -11.91
N PRO A 177 -78.00 -22.58 -10.92
CA PRO A 177 -76.55 -22.66 -11.09
C PRO A 177 -76.11 -24.12 -11.31
N ILE A 178 -75.56 -24.41 -12.50
CA ILE A 178 -75.01 -25.71 -12.89
C ILE A 178 -74.18 -26.29 -11.75
N THR A 179 -74.52 -27.49 -11.27
CA THR A 179 -73.84 -28.03 -10.09
C THR A 179 -72.36 -28.28 -10.39
N PRO A 180 -71.45 -28.14 -9.40
CA PRO A 180 -70.03 -28.42 -9.62
C PRO A 180 -69.76 -29.88 -10.04
N SER A 181 -70.68 -30.80 -9.70
CA SER A 181 -70.75 -32.17 -10.20
C SER A 181 -70.99 -32.24 -11.71
N GLU A 182 -72.07 -31.64 -12.22
CA GLU A 182 -72.41 -31.65 -13.65
C GLU A 182 -71.36 -30.89 -14.48
N LYS A 183 -70.85 -29.77 -13.96
CA LYS A 183 -69.73 -29.05 -14.59
C LYS A 183 -68.47 -29.91 -14.69
N ARG A 184 -68.13 -30.69 -13.66
CA ARG A 184 -66.98 -31.62 -13.72
C ARG A 184 -67.24 -32.76 -14.70
N GLN A 185 -68.44 -33.34 -14.69
CA GLN A 185 -68.80 -34.47 -15.56
C GLN A 185 -68.84 -34.07 -17.04
N THR A 186 -69.38 -32.89 -17.37
CA THR A 186 -69.40 -32.37 -18.75
C THR A 186 -68.01 -32.04 -19.27
N LEU A 187 -67.13 -31.43 -18.46
CA LEU A 187 -65.73 -31.17 -18.86
C LEU A 187 -64.93 -32.48 -19.03
N LEU A 188 -65.16 -33.50 -18.18
CA LEU A 188 -64.57 -34.83 -18.35
C LEU A 188 -65.05 -35.52 -19.64
N ARG A 189 -66.35 -35.39 -19.98
CA ARG A 189 -66.86 -35.89 -21.27
C ARG A 189 -66.23 -35.14 -22.44
N LEU A 190 -66.05 -33.82 -22.34
CA LEU A 190 -65.43 -33.03 -23.41
C LEU A 190 -63.95 -33.39 -23.62
N ASN A 191 -63.20 -33.69 -22.56
CA ASN A 191 -61.83 -34.24 -22.67
C ASN A 191 -61.80 -35.54 -23.50
N GLN A 192 -62.76 -36.45 -23.28
CA GLN A 192 -62.84 -37.72 -24.06
C GLN A 192 -63.08 -37.46 -25.55
N VAL A 193 -63.99 -36.53 -25.89
CA VAL A 193 -64.28 -36.15 -27.28
C VAL A 193 -63.05 -35.53 -27.96
N ILE A 194 -62.34 -34.64 -27.26
CA ILE A 194 -61.10 -34.02 -27.73
C ILE A 194 -60.02 -35.08 -27.96
N GLN A 195 -59.80 -35.98 -26.99
CA GLN A 195 -58.82 -37.07 -27.11
C GLN A 195 -59.14 -38.00 -28.30
N HIS A 196 -60.41 -38.37 -28.48
CA HIS A 196 -60.85 -39.20 -29.61
C HIS A 196 -60.60 -38.54 -30.97
N ARG A 197 -60.89 -37.24 -31.11
CA ARG A 197 -60.60 -36.49 -32.35
C ARG A 197 -59.10 -36.34 -32.61
N LEU A 198 -58.27 -36.18 -31.57
CA LEU A 198 -56.81 -36.06 -31.71
C LEU A 198 -56.14 -37.38 -32.12
N VAL A 199 -56.61 -38.52 -31.60
CA VAL A 199 -56.13 -39.86 -32.02
C VAL A 199 -56.54 -40.21 -33.45
N THR A 200 -57.67 -39.66 -33.92
CA THR A 200 -58.20 -39.88 -35.29
C THR A 200 -57.64 -38.87 -36.31
N GLY A 201 -56.96 -37.82 -35.86
CA GLY A 201 -56.46 -36.73 -36.70
C GLY A 201 -54.97 -36.83 -37.00
N ASN A 202 -54.55 -36.26 -38.14
CA ASN A 202 -53.13 -36.10 -38.45
C ASN A 202 -52.52 -34.99 -37.59
N LEU A 203 -51.49 -35.31 -36.80
CA LEU A 203 -50.77 -34.37 -35.94
C LEU A 203 -49.34 -34.15 -36.46
N LEU A 204 -48.88 -32.90 -36.46
CA LEU A 204 -47.51 -32.54 -36.82
C LEU A 204 -46.51 -33.01 -35.73
N PRO A 205 -45.27 -33.41 -36.10
CA PRO A 205 -44.25 -33.84 -35.14
C PRO A 205 -43.93 -32.80 -34.05
N GLN A 206 -44.00 -31.50 -34.38
CA GLN A 206 -43.77 -30.39 -33.44
C GLN A 206 -44.93 -30.16 -32.46
N MET A 207 -46.15 -30.63 -32.78
CA MET A 207 -47.34 -30.48 -31.91
C MET A 207 -47.56 -31.70 -30.98
N ARG A 208 -46.53 -32.52 -30.75
CA ARG A 208 -46.60 -33.71 -29.87
C ARG A 208 -46.74 -33.36 -28.39
N ASN A 209 -46.21 -32.22 -27.97
CA ASN A 209 -46.35 -31.72 -26.60
C ASN A 209 -47.74 -31.10 -26.43
N LEU A 210 -48.72 -31.93 -26.05
CA LEU A 210 -50.11 -31.53 -25.84
C LEU A 210 -50.63 -31.94 -24.46
N LYS A 211 -51.50 -31.11 -23.88
CA LYS A 211 -52.16 -31.34 -22.57
C LYS A 211 -53.67 -31.26 -22.77
N ILE A 212 -54.43 -32.19 -22.19
CA ILE A 212 -55.90 -32.21 -22.29
C ILE A 212 -56.51 -32.09 -20.89
N GLU A 213 -56.97 -30.90 -20.54
CA GLU A 213 -57.49 -30.59 -19.20
C GLU A 213 -58.73 -29.68 -19.29
N SER A 214 -59.66 -29.86 -18.35
CA SER A 214 -60.81 -28.96 -18.15
C SER A 214 -61.59 -28.59 -19.41
N GLY A 215 -61.74 -29.53 -20.36
CA GLY A 215 -62.49 -29.35 -21.60
C GLY A 215 -61.73 -28.70 -22.76
N ARG A 216 -60.42 -28.45 -22.63
CA ARG A 216 -59.55 -27.90 -23.69
C ARG A 216 -58.34 -28.80 -23.96
N VAL A 217 -57.80 -28.72 -25.17
CA VAL A 217 -56.41 -29.13 -25.46
C VAL A 217 -55.55 -27.87 -25.52
N THR A 218 -54.39 -27.89 -24.88
CA THR A 218 -53.32 -26.93 -25.14
C THR A 218 -52.17 -27.62 -25.85
N PHE A 219 -51.62 -26.98 -26.88
CA PHE A 219 -50.41 -27.41 -27.58
C PHE A 219 -49.29 -26.44 -27.26
N THR A 220 -48.15 -26.94 -26.80
CA THR A 220 -46.97 -26.13 -26.44
C THR A 220 -45.84 -26.36 -27.44
N VAL A 221 -45.53 -25.35 -28.24
CA VAL A 221 -44.33 -25.31 -29.09
C VAL A 221 -43.25 -24.52 -28.36
N GLU A 222 -42.15 -25.18 -28.01
CA GLU A 222 -41.06 -24.60 -27.22
C GLU A 222 -40.50 -23.34 -27.91
N HIS A 223 -40.31 -22.27 -27.13
CA HIS A 223 -39.79 -20.95 -27.55
C HIS A 223 -40.61 -20.20 -28.62
N GLU A 224 -41.84 -20.65 -28.94
CA GLU A 224 -42.72 -19.99 -29.91
C GLU A 224 -44.11 -19.63 -29.36
N PHE A 225 -44.97 -20.61 -29.06
CA PHE A 225 -46.36 -20.36 -28.62
C PHE A 225 -47.00 -21.55 -27.86
N GLU A 226 -47.94 -21.25 -26.96
CA GLU A 226 -48.95 -22.17 -26.46
C GLU A 226 -50.33 -21.79 -27.01
N VAL A 227 -51.10 -22.75 -27.54
CA VAL A 227 -52.41 -22.49 -28.17
C VAL A 227 -53.49 -23.38 -27.58
N SER A 228 -54.58 -22.76 -27.08
CA SER A 228 -55.71 -23.43 -26.43
C SER A 228 -56.88 -23.62 -27.39
N LEU A 229 -57.26 -24.87 -27.67
CA LEU A 229 -58.33 -25.26 -28.60
C LEU A 229 -59.42 -26.10 -27.92
N THR A 230 -60.66 -25.96 -28.41
CA THR A 230 -61.86 -26.65 -27.89
C THR A 230 -62.79 -27.12 -29.02
N VAL A 231 -63.78 -27.93 -28.67
CA VAL A 231 -64.88 -28.37 -29.56
C VAL A 231 -66.20 -28.11 -28.84
N MET A 232 -67.26 -27.74 -29.57
CA MET A 232 -68.57 -27.40 -29.00
C MET A 232 -69.62 -28.54 -29.14
N GLY A 233 -69.17 -29.80 -29.21
CA GLY A 233 -70.05 -30.98 -29.28
C GLY A 233 -69.34 -32.26 -29.78
N ASP A 234 -70.08 -33.37 -29.81
CA ASP A 234 -69.58 -34.71 -30.20
C ASP A 234 -69.61 -34.96 -31.74
N GLY A 235 -70.12 -34.00 -32.52
CA GLY A 235 -70.30 -34.15 -33.97
C GLY A 235 -68.97 -34.03 -34.76
N PRO A 236 -68.69 -34.94 -35.72
CA PRO A 236 -67.40 -34.96 -36.44
C PRO A 236 -67.15 -33.69 -37.27
N ASN A 237 -68.22 -33.07 -37.78
CA ASN A 237 -68.17 -31.86 -38.61
C ASN A 237 -68.09 -30.55 -37.81
N ILE A 238 -67.98 -30.60 -36.48
CA ILE A 238 -67.88 -29.39 -35.65
C ILE A 238 -66.44 -28.86 -35.75
N PRO A 239 -66.20 -27.62 -36.23
CA PRO A 239 -64.85 -27.06 -36.32
C PRO A 239 -64.24 -26.86 -34.92
N TRP A 240 -62.91 -26.84 -34.85
CA TRP A 240 -62.23 -26.45 -33.63
C TRP A 240 -62.46 -24.96 -33.35
N ARG A 241 -62.62 -24.62 -32.07
CA ARG A 241 -62.67 -23.22 -31.62
C ARG A 241 -61.42 -22.88 -30.84
N LEU A 242 -60.83 -21.76 -31.22
CA LEU A 242 -59.72 -21.14 -30.52
C LEU A 242 -60.25 -20.48 -29.25
N LEU A 243 -59.72 -20.87 -28.08
CA LEU A 243 -59.93 -20.12 -26.85
C LEU A 243 -58.90 -19.00 -26.76
N ASP A 244 -57.62 -19.38 -26.80
CA ASP A 244 -56.51 -18.54 -26.32
C ASP A 244 -55.23 -18.80 -27.12
N ILE A 245 -54.35 -17.79 -27.18
CA ILE A 245 -53.01 -17.85 -27.77
C ILE A 245 -52.04 -17.13 -26.83
N ASP A 246 -51.16 -17.89 -26.18
CA ASP A 246 -50.04 -17.37 -25.41
C ASP A 246 -48.78 -17.41 -26.28
N ILE A 247 -48.18 -16.25 -26.56
CA ILE A 247 -46.95 -16.16 -27.36
C ILE A 247 -45.75 -16.27 -26.41
N LEU A 248 -44.92 -17.30 -26.60
CA LEU A 248 -43.80 -17.64 -25.70
C LEU A 248 -42.48 -16.98 -26.11
N VAL A 249 -42.49 -16.12 -27.13
CA VAL A 249 -41.35 -15.28 -27.53
C VAL A 249 -41.24 -14.10 -26.55
N GLU A 250 -40.18 -14.08 -25.75
CA GLU A 250 -39.92 -13.04 -24.73
C GLU A 250 -38.56 -12.35 -24.97
N ASP A 251 -38.52 -11.00 -24.92
CA ASP A 251 -37.27 -10.25 -24.76
C ASP A 251 -37.10 -9.82 -23.30
N LYS A 252 -36.23 -10.52 -22.58
CA LYS A 252 -35.92 -10.27 -21.16
C LYS A 252 -34.85 -9.18 -20.93
N GLU A 253 -34.13 -8.75 -21.97
CA GLU A 253 -33.04 -7.75 -21.86
C GLU A 253 -33.51 -6.34 -22.27
N THR A 254 -34.56 -6.23 -23.08
CA THR A 254 -35.21 -4.96 -23.49
C THR A 254 -36.65 -4.82 -23.00
N GLY A 255 -37.41 -5.91 -22.87
CA GLY A 255 -38.88 -5.85 -22.69
C GLY A 255 -39.39 -5.65 -21.26
N ASP A 256 -38.56 -5.82 -20.22
CA ASP A 256 -38.98 -5.73 -18.80
C ASP A 256 -40.18 -6.66 -18.48
N GLY A 257 -40.20 -7.84 -19.11
CA GLY A 257 -41.27 -8.85 -18.97
C GLY A 257 -42.62 -8.46 -19.60
N LYS A 258 -42.68 -7.38 -20.40
CA LYS A 258 -43.92 -6.96 -21.08
C LYS A 258 -44.14 -7.81 -22.33
N ALA A 259 -45.39 -8.20 -22.56
CA ALA A 259 -45.79 -8.87 -23.80
C ALA A 259 -45.40 -8.05 -25.03
N LEU A 260 -44.67 -8.67 -25.95
CA LEU A 260 -44.17 -8.05 -27.19
C LEU A 260 -45.30 -7.66 -28.15
N VAL A 261 -46.45 -8.31 -28.04
CA VAL A 261 -47.60 -8.19 -28.95
C VAL A 261 -48.78 -7.59 -28.19
N HIS A 262 -49.39 -6.55 -28.77
CA HIS A 262 -50.51 -5.85 -28.16
C HIS A 262 -51.78 -6.74 -28.15
N SER A 263 -52.64 -6.60 -27.15
CA SER A 263 -53.87 -7.42 -27.01
C SER A 263 -54.78 -7.36 -28.24
N LEU A 264 -54.88 -6.21 -28.90
CA LEU A 264 -55.61 -6.06 -30.17
C LEU A 264 -54.98 -6.84 -31.34
N GLN A 265 -53.66 -7.01 -31.36
CA GLN A 265 -52.97 -7.83 -32.36
C GLN A 265 -53.21 -9.33 -32.09
N VAL A 266 -53.14 -9.76 -30.82
CA VAL A 266 -53.53 -11.14 -30.43
C VAL A 266 -55.00 -11.39 -30.80
N GLN A 267 -55.90 -10.44 -30.55
CA GLN A 267 -57.32 -10.55 -30.93
C GLN A 267 -57.53 -10.58 -32.46
N TYR A 268 -56.71 -9.86 -33.23
CA TYR A 268 -56.74 -9.93 -34.70
C TYR A 268 -56.24 -11.28 -35.22
N ILE A 269 -55.13 -11.80 -34.68
CA ILE A 269 -54.61 -13.14 -34.99
C ILE A 269 -55.65 -14.21 -34.61
N HIS A 270 -56.32 -14.07 -33.47
CA HIS A 270 -57.42 -14.93 -33.02
C HIS A 270 -58.57 -14.93 -34.04
N GLN A 271 -59.02 -13.77 -34.52
CA GLN A 271 -60.04 -13.67 -35.57
C GLN A 271 -59.61 -14.29 -36.90
N VAL A 272 -58.37 -14.04 -37.35
CA VAL A 272 -57.82 -14.62 -38.58
C VAL A 272 -57.79 -16.14 -38.49
N ILE A 273 -57.21 -16.69 -37.42
CA ILE A 273 -57.13 -18.14 -37.19
C ILE A 273 -58.52 -18.74 -37.04
N GLN A 274 -59.43 -18.09 -36.29
CA GLN A 274 -60.79 -18.60 -36.10
C GLN A 274 -61.61 -18.59 -37.40
N SER A 275 -61.31 -17.73 -38.38
CA SER A 275 -61.87 -17.83 -39.73
C SER A 275 -61.30 -19.05 -40.49
N ARG A 276 -59.97 -19.19 -40.54
CA ARG A 276 -59.28 -20.30 -41.22
C ARG A 276 -59.62 -21.68 -40.65
N LEU A 277 -59.91 -21.75 -39.35
CA LEU A 277 -60.38 -22.97 -38.65
C LEU A 277 -61.76 -23.47 -39.10
N VAL A 278 -62.57 -22.64 -39.77
CA VAL A 278 -63.90 -23.02 -40.30
C VAL A 278 -63.82 -23.47 -41.76
N ASP A 279 -62.92 -22.89 -42.55
CA ASP A 279 -62.85 -23.12 -44.00
C ASP A 279 -62.02 -24.37 -44.39
N ASN A 280 -61.02 -24.77 -43.58
CA ASN A 280 -59.98 -25.73 -43.97
C ASN A 280 -60.20 -27.18 -43.50
N SER A 281 -59.80 -28.14 -44.33
CA SER A 281 -59.88 -29.59 -44.05
C SER A 281 -58.78 -30.12 -43.10
N GLN A 282 -57.67 -29.40 -42.95
CA GLN A 282 -56.61 -29.69 -41.97
C GLN A 282 -56.41 -28.49 -41.01
N PRO A 283 -57.32 -28.27 -40.05
CA PRO A 283 -57.29 -27.09 -39.19
C PRO A 283 -56.02 -26.93 -38.35
N LEU A 284 -55.45 -28.03 -37.85
CA LEU A 284 -54.27 -27.98 -36.96
C LEU A 284 -52.97 -27.61 -37.71
N THR A 285 -52.81 -28.07 -38.95
CA THR A 285 -51.67 -27.74 -39.82
C THR A 285 -51.65 -26.24 -40.15
N GLU A 286 -52.81 -25.65 -40.45
CA GLU A 286 -52.93 -24.23 -40.76
C GLU A 286 -52.71 -23.33 -39.53
N VAL A 287 -53.21 -23.74 -38.35
CA VAL A 287 -52.90 -23.07 -37.07
C VAL A 287 -51.40 -23.06 -36.82
N TYR A 288 -50.72 -24.21 -36.99
CA TYR A 288 -49.28 -24.30 -36.83
C TYR A 288 -48.54 -23.37 -37.80
N ASN A 289 -48.80 -23.48 -39.11
CA ASN A 289 -48.11 -22.69 -40.12
C ASN A 289 -48.29 -21.18 -39.90
N CYS A 290 -49.51 -20.74 -39.53
CA CYS A 290 -49.82 -19.33 -39.31
C CYS A 290 -49.11 -18.77 -38.06
N LEU A 291 -49.13 -19.52 -36.94
CA LEU A 291 -48.46 -19.11 -35.70
C LEU A 291 -46.93 -19.21 -35.81
N HIS A 292 -46.40 -20.27 -36.45
CA HIS A 292 -44.97 -20.46 -36.66
C HIS A 292 -44.38 -19.34 -37.53
N PHE A 293 -45.00 -19.00 -38.67
CA PHE A 293 -44.55 -17.88 -39.50
C PHE A 293 -44.61 -16.54 -38.77
N PHE A 294 -45.66 -16.31 -37.97
CA PHE A 294 -45.77 -15.12 -37.12
C PHE A 294 -44.66 -15.06 -36.07
N CYS A 295 -44.38 -16.16 -35.36
CA CYS A 295 -43.34 -16.27 -34.36
C CYS A 295 -41.93 -16.11 -34.97
N GLN A 296 -41.63 -16.72 -36.13
CA GLN A 296 -40.38 -16.48 -36.85
C GLN A 296 -40.19 -15.00 -37.24
N SER A 297 -41.24 -14.35 -37.76
CA SER A 297 -41.19 -12.93 -38.11
C SER A 297 -41.00 -12.05 -36.86
N LEU A 298 -41.66 -12.39 -35.75
CA LEU A 298 -41.50 -11.69 -34.47
C LEU A 298 -40.08 -11.87 -33.90
N GLN A 299 -39.52 -13.08 -33.96
CA GLN A 299 -38.13 -13.34 -33.56
C GLN A 299 -37.15 -12.51 -34.42
N LEU A 300 -37.32 -12.47 -35.74
CA LEU A 300 -36.49 -11.62 -36.63
C LEU A 300 -36.64 -10.13 -36.33
N GLU A 301 -37.85 -9.65 -36.02
CA GLU A 301 -38.09 -8.25 -35.66
C GLU A 301 -37.50 -7.90 -34.29
N VAL A 302 -37.56 -8.80 -33.31
CA VAL A 302 -36.85 -8.67 -32.02
C VAL A 302 -35.35 -8.56 -32.26
N LEU A 303 -34.74 -9.50 -32.98
CA LEU A 303 -33.30 -9.48 -33.29
C LEU A 303 -32.90 -8.20 -34.06
N TYR A 304 -33.71 -7.72 -35.01
CA TYR A 304 -33.49 -6.46 -35.70
C TYR A 304 -33.57 -5.26 -34.75
N SER A 305 -34.57 -5.20 -33.86
CA SER A 305 -34.73 -4.12 -32.88
C SER A 305 -33.58 -4.07 -31.87
N GLN A 306 -33.14 -5.23 -31.37
CA GLN A 306 -31.95 -5.39 -30.54
C GLN A 306 -30.70 -4.90 -31.29
N THR A 307 -30.53 -5.26 -32.57
CA THR A 307 -29.39 -4.81 -33.38
C THR A 307 -29.38 -3.29 -33.55
N ARG A 308 -30.51 -2.67 -33.94
CA ARG A 308 -30.60 -1.20 -34.07
C ARG A 308 -30.30 -0.49 -32.76
N ARG A 309 -30.71 -1.06 -31.63
CA ARG A 309 -30.42 -0.55 -30.29
C ARG A 309 -28.93 -0.70 -29.95
N LEU A 310 -28.32 -1.85 -30.25
CA LEU A 310 -26.89 -2.08 -30.05
C LEU A 310 -26.02 -1.09 -30.83
N CYS A 311 -26.37 -0.82 -32.10
CA CYS A 311 -25.76 0.26 -32.88
C CYS A 311 -25.92 1.61 -32.13
N ARG A 312 -27.15 2.04 -31.84
CA ARG A 312 -27.43 3.36 -31.25
C ARG A 312 -26.82 3.59 -29.86
N ASP A 313 -26.87 2.60 -28.99
CA ASP A 313 -26.60 2.78 -27.56
C ASP A 313 -25.14 2.47 -27.19
N ARG A 314 -24.42 1.64 -27.96
CA ARG A 314 -23.12 1.06 -27.54
C ARG A 314 -22.05 0.84 -28.61
N LEU A 315 -22.42 0.54 -29.85
CA LEU A 315 -21.48 -0.01 -30.85
C LEU A 315 -21.28 0.88 -32.09
N ASP A 316 -22.21 1.79 -32.36
CA ASP A 316 -22.13 2.85 -33.36
C ASP A 316 -21.62 2.34 -34.73
N ASP A 317 -20.61 2.95 -35.34
CA ASP A 317 -20.07 2.57 -36.66
C ASP A 317 -19.44 1.17 -36.76
N HIS A 318 -19.19 0.47 -35.64
CA HIS A 318 -18.51 -0.83 -35.65
C HIS A 318 -19.40 -1.99 -36.13
N ILE A 319 -20.73 -1.84 -36.06
CA ILE A 319 -21.72 -2.85 -36.46
C ILE A 319 -22.83 -2.18 -37.28
N HIS A 320 -23.18 -2.77 -38.42
CA HIS A 320 -24.14 -2.21 -39.37
C HIS A 320 -25.12 -3.28 -39.88
N VAL A 321 -26.39 -2.92 -40.06
CA VAL A 321 -27.39 -3.79 -40.70
C VAL A 321 -27.35 -3.56 -42.21
N ASP A 322 -26.84 -4.55 -42.95
CA ASP A 322 -26.65 -4.45 -44.40
C ASP A 322 -27.94 -4.74 -45.17
N GLU A 323 -28.76 -5.66 -44.67
CA GLU A 323 -30.04 -6.06 -45.26
C GLU A 323 -31.02 -6.49 -44.17
N TYR A 324 -32.29 -6.11 -44.29
CA TYR A 324 -33.37 -6.63 -43.47
C TYR A 324 -34.64 -6.78 -44.33
N THR A 325 -35.14 -8.01 -44.43
CA THR A 325 -36.42 -8.32 -45.07
C THR A 325 -37.34 -9.01 -44.05
N PRO A 326 -38.45 -8.36 -43.62
CA PRO A 326 -39.36 -8.91 -42.62
C PRO A 326 -39.83 -10.33 -42.96
N GLY A 327 -39.74 -11.24 -41.99
CA GLY A 327 -40.11 -12.65 -42.14
C GLY A 327 -39.22 -13.46 -43.10
N LYS A 328 -38.02 -12.97 -43.46
CA LYS A 328 -37.09 -13.68 -44.38
C LYS A 328 -35.64 -13.67 -43.94
N CYS A 329 -34.98 -12.50 -43.86
CA CYS A 329 -33.57 -12.41 -43.46
C CYS A 329 -33.19 -11.11 -42.73
N LEU A 330 -32.13 -11.20 -41.93
CA LEU A 330 -31.43 -10.10 -41.27
C LEU A 330 -29.92 -10.29 -41.46
N SER A 331 -29.25 -9.36 -42.14
CA SER A 331 -27.81 -9.40 -42.41
C SER A 331 -27.08 -8.24 -41.74
N ILE A 332 -25.99 -8.55 -41.04
CA ILE A 332 -25.26 -7.63 -40.16
C ILE A 332 -23.75 -7.76 -40.43
N SER A 333 -23.06 -6.67 -40.74
CA SER A 333 -21.60 -6.63 -40.83
C SER A 333 -20.96 -6.15 -39.52
N TYR A 334 -19.81 -6.71 -39.20
CA TYR A 334 -18.96 -6.37 -38.05
C TYR A 334 -17.50 -6.22 -38.50
N TRP A 335 -16.63 -5.65 -37.66
CA TRP A 335 -15.19 -5.49 -37.96
C TRP A 335 -14.91 -4.81 -39.33
N ARG A 336 -15.66 -3.73 -39.62
CA ARG A 336 -15.52 -2.96 -40.87
C ARG A 336 -14.13 -2.36 -41.04
N GLU A 337 -13.52 -1.83 -39.97
CA GLU A 337 -12.15 -1.29 -40.01
C GLU A 337 -11.10 -2.32 -40.46
N LEU A 338 -11.20 -3.57 -39.98
CA LEU A 338 -10.33 -4.66 -40.40
C LEU A 338 -10.54 -4.98 -41.88
N THR A 339 -11.79 -5.06 -42.32
CA THR A 339 -12.16 -5.32 -43.72
C THR A 339 -11.58 -4.26 -44.68
N CYS A 340 -11.47 -3.00 -44.23
CA CYS A 340 -10.86 -1.91 -45.01
C CYS A 340 -9.33 -1.90 -45.00
N LYS A 341 -8.66 -2.67 -44.12
CA LYS A 341 -7.20 -2.66 -43.93
C LYS A 341 -6.51 -3.95 -44.40
N ASP A 342 -7.20 -5.09 -44.36
CA ASP A 342 -6.64 -6.40 -44.74
C ASP A 342 -7.16 -6.85 -46.12
N PRO A 343 -6.32 -6.83 -47.18
CA PRO A 343 -6.73 -7.24 -48.52
C PRO A 343 -7.04 -8.74 -48.65
N ARG A 344 -6.79 -9.56 -47.63
CA ARG A 344 -7.23 -10.97 -47.61
C ARG A 344 -8.72 -11.14 -47.30
N SER A 345 -9.41 -10.07 -46.91
CA SER A 345 -10.80 -10.09 -46.40
C SER A 345 -11.84 -9.54 -47.38
N GLU A 346 -11.67 -9.75 -48.70
CA GLU A 346 -12.51 -9.15 -49.77
C GLU A 346 -14.03 -9.31 -49.61
N LEU A 347 -14.50 -10.39 -48.96
CA LEU A 347 -15.92 -10.69 -48.73
C LEU A 347 -16.50 -10.05 -47.45
N GLY A 348 -15.66 -9.47 -46.60
CA GLY A 348 -16.04 -8.89 -45.31
C GLY A 348 -16.49 -9.88 -44.24
N TYR A 349 -16.61 -9.38 -43.01
CA TYR A 349 -17.13 -10.14 -41.86
C TYR A 349 -18.62 -9.85 -41.67
N ARG A 350 -19.46 -10.86 -41.95
CA ARG A 350 -20.93 -10.74 -41.97
C ARG A 350 -21.62 -11.91 -41.28
N LEU A 351 -22.74 -11.61 -40.65
CA LEU A 351 -23.62 -12.52 -39.93
C LEU A 351 -25.03 -12.38 -40.54
N THR A 352 -25.59 -13.46 -41.04
CA THR A 352 -26.93 -13.47 -41.64
C THR A 352 -27.82 -14.49 -40.94
N VAL A 353 -28.92 -14.03 -40.36
CA VAL A 353 -29.97 -14.89 -39.80
C VAL A 353 -31.11 -14.97 -40.81
N GLN A 354 -31.52 -16.17 -41.20
CA GLN A 354 -32.54 -16.39 -42.24
C GLN A 354 -33.45 -17.58 -41.97
N VAL A 355 -34.67 -17.52 -42.49
CA VAL A 355 -35.59 -18.67 -42.56
C VAL A 355 -35.04 -19.70 -43.56
N ASP A 356 -35.14 -21.01 -43.26
CA ASP A 356 -34.75 -22.07 -44.20
C ASP A 356 -35.66 -22.04 -45.44
N THR A 357 -35.08 -21.84 -46.62
CA THR A 357 -35.81 -21.72 -47.90
C THR A 357 -36.30 -23.05 -48.46
N HIS A 358 -35.85 -24.18 -47.90
CA HIS A 358 -36.25 -25.53 -48.33
C HIS A 358 -37.32 -26.16 -47.44
N ASP A 359 -37.48 -25.71 -46.19
CA ASP A 359 -38.41 -26.29 -45.23
C ASP A 359 -38.87 -25.21 -44.22
N PRO A 360 -40.00 -24.51 -44.48
CA PRO A 360 -40.45 -23.38 -43.66
C PRO A 360 -41.00 -23.80 -42.29
N ALA A 361 -41.04 -25.10 -41.97
CA ALA A 361 -41.35 -25.61 -40.64
C ALA A 361 -40.10 -25.72 -39.74
N ARG A 362 -38.92 -25.27 -40.21
CA ARG A 362 -37.69 -25.22 -39.42
C ARG A 362 -37.46 -23.86 -38.78
N PRO A 363 -36.82 -23.82 -37.59
CA PRO A 363 -36.43 -22.57 -36.96
C PRO A 363 -35.34 -21.83 -37.76
N LEU A 364 -35.13 -20.56 -37.41
CA LEU A 364 -34.13 -19.67 -38.01
C LEU A 364 -32.73 -20.29 -38.03
N THR A 365 -32.01 -20.08 -39.14
CA THR A 365 -30.65 -20.58 -39.39
C THR A 365 -29.63 -19.44 -39.37
N VAL A 366 -28.40 -19.72 -38.92
CA VAL A 366 -27.31 -18.74 -38.90
C VAL A 366 -26.27 -19.05 -39.98
N VAL A 367 -26.02 -18.08 -40.86
CA VAL A 367 -24.97 -18.13 -41.87
C VAL A 367 -23.90 -17.09 -41.57
N HIS A 368 -22.66 -17.53 -41.40
CA HIS A 368 -21.50 -16.66 -41.24
C HIS A 368 -20.74 -16.52 -42.57
N VAL A 369 -20.28 -15.30 -42.85
CA VAL A 369 -19.31 -15.01 -43.93
C VAL A 369 -18.06 -14.37 -43.28
N PRO A 370 -16.84 -14.90 -43.51
CA PRO A 370 -16.54 -16.23 -44.05
C PRO A 370 -17.22 -17.35 -43.24
N SER A 371 -17.18 -18.61 -43.68
CA SER A 371 -17.75 -19.71 -42.86
C SER A 371 -17.04 -19.87 -41.51
N LEU A 372 -17.73 -20.46 -40.53
CA LEU A 372 -17.12 -21.03 -39.32
C LEU A 372 -16.93 -22.54 -39.49
N GLY A 373 -16.17 -23.19 -38.59
CA GLY A 373 -16.07 -24.64 -38.57
C GLY A 373 -17.40 -25.28 -38.15
N ASN A 374 -17.77 -26.44 -38.71
CA ASN A 374 -19.10 -27.05 -38.54
C ASN A 374 -19.56 -27.15 -37.07
N LYS A 375 -18.64 -27.51 -36.15
CA LYS A 375 -18.92 -27.62 -34.70
C LYS A 375 -19.22 -26.28 -34.01
N GLU A 376 -18.77 -25.18 -34.58
CA GLU A 376 -18.98 -23.82 -34.07
C GLU A 376 -20.27 -23.22 -34.67
N CYS A 377 -20.60 -23.57 -35.93
CA CYS A 377 -21.95 -23.33 -36.49
C CYS A 377 -23.05 -24.01 -35.64
N GLU A 378 -22.88 -25.29 -35.29
CA GLU A 378 -23.82 -26.03 -34.43
C GLU A 378 -24.05 -25.36 -33.05
N ILE A 379 -23.08 -24.60 -32.54
CA ILE A 379 -23.18 -23.86 -31.27
C ILE A 379 -23.87 -22.50 -31.50
N ALA A 380 -23.58 -21.80 -32.60
CA ALA A 380 -24.28 -20.56 -32.98
C ALA A 380 -25.78 -20.81 -33.27
N ASP A 381 -26.12 -21.86 -34.03
CA ASP A 381 -27.52 -22.25 -34.25
C ASP A 381 -28.21 -22.68 -32.94
N ARG A 382 -27.45 -23.20 -31.95
CA ARG A 382 -27.98 -23.53 -30.62
C ARG A 382 -28.16 -22.29 -29.74
N ALA A 383 -27.41 -21.22 -29.98
CA ALA A 383 -27.56 -19.96 -29.25
C ALA A 383 -28.90 -19.27 -29.58
N ILE A 384 -29.34 -19.30 -30.84
CA ILE A 384 -30.69 -18.83 -31.22
C ILE A 384 -31.78 -19.72 -30.61
N ARG A 385 -31.58 -21.05 -30.58
CA ARG A 385 -32.49 -22.03 -29.96
C ARG A 385 -32.29 -22.18 -28.44
N SER A 386 -32.03 -21.07 -27.74
CA SER A 386 -31.89 -21.05 -26.28
C SER A 386 -32.96 -20.14 -25.64
N ASP A 387 -33.18 -20.29 -24.33
CA ASP A 387 -34.26 -19.60 -23.58
C ASP A 387 -34.19 -18.05 -23.57
N LEU A 388 -33.18 -17.47 -24.22
CA LEU A 388 -32.81 -16.05 -24.16
C LEU A 388 -32.31 -15.57 -25.53
N LEU A 389 -33.27 -15.24 -26.40
CA LEU A 389 -33.05 -14.68 -27.75
C LEU A 389 -32.35 -13.31 -27.66
N SER A 390 -31.03 -13.28 -27.85
CA SER A 390 -30.21 -12.07 -27.72
C SER A 390 -29.13 -11.98 -28.79
N MET A 391 -29.22 -10.95 -29.63
CA MET A 391 -28.22 -10.63 -30.66
C MET A 391 -26.83 -10.36 -30.08
N GLU A 392 -26.74 -9.76 -28.89
CA GLU A 392 -25.44 -9.49 -28.26
C GLU A 392 -24.70 -10.80 -27.97
N ARG A 393 -25.40 -11.83 -27.49
CA ARG A 393 -24.80 -13.14 -27.19
C ARG A 393 -24.32 -13.84 -28.45
N LEU A 394 -25.08 -13.77 -29.54
CA LEU A 394 -24.70 -14.33 -30.84
C LEU A 394 -23.48 -13.63 -31.45
N LEU A 395 -23.43 -12.29 -31.35
CA LEU A 395 -22.30 -11.47 -31.78
C LEU A 395 -21.05 -11.73 -30.93
N VAL A 396 -21.16 -11.70 -29.60
CA VAL A 396 -20.05 -11.96 -28.67
C VAL A 396 -19.48 -13.38 -28.86
N HIS A 397 -20.33 -14.39 -29.06
CA HIS A 397 -19.87 -15.75 -29.37
C HIS A 397 -19.11 -15.81 -30.71
N THR A 398 -19.68 -15.21 -31.76
CA THR A 398 -19.05 -15.15 -33.10
C THR A 398 -17.70 -14.44 -33.05
N ILE A 399 -17.63 -13.28 -32.39
CA ILE A 399 -16.41 -12.48 -32.19
C ILE A 399 -15.37 -13.28 -31.40
N TYR A 400 -15.74 -13.93 -30.29
CA TYR A 400 -14.82 -14.76 -29.50
C TYR A 400 -14.19 -15.90 -30.33
N VAL A 401 -15.00 -16.60 -31.14
CA VAL A 401 -14.52 -17.67 -32.01
C VAL A 401 -13.52 -17.13 -33.06
N ARG A 402 -13.83 -16.00 -33.70
CA ARG A 402 -12.93 -15.33 -34.66
C ARG A 402 -11.62 -14.88 -34.02
N THR A 403 -11.69 -14.21 -32.86
CA THR A 403 -10.52 -13.81 -32.07
C THR A 403 -9.64 -15.02 -31.75
N ARG A 404 -10.24 -16.16 -31.38
CA ARG A 404 -9.49 -17.40 -31.09
C ARG A 404 -8.79 -17.97 -32.33
N SER A 405 -9.42 -17.92 -33.51
CA SER A 405 -8.80 -18.34 -34.77
C SER A 405 -7.59 -17.46 -35.08
N ARG A 406 -7.78 -16.14 -35.15
CA ARG A 406 -6.72 -15.18 -35.49
C ARG A 406 -5.52 -15.23 -34.54
N LEU A 407 -5.74 -15.40 -33.23
CA LEU A 407 -4.66 -15.58 -32.26
C LEU A 407 -3.98 -16.96 -32.37
N THR A 408 -4.65 -17.98 -32.91
CA THR A 408 -4.04 -19.29 -33.21
C THR A 408 -3.20 -19.25 -34.47
N GLU A 409 -3.63 -18.52 -35.49
CA GLU A 409 -2.86 -18.23 -36.72
C GLU A 409 -1.60 -17.41 -36.38
N LEU A 410 -1.76 -16.27 -35.68
CA LEU A 410 -0.64 -15.45 -35.21
C LEU A 410 0.32 -16.23 -34.30
N LYS A 411 -0.18 -17.14 -33.46
CA LYS A 411 0.69 -18.03 -32.67
C LYS A 411 1.61 -18.86 -33.57
N GLN A 412 1.09 -19.43 -34.66
CA GLN A 412 1.90 -20.25 -35.57
C GLN A 412 2.95 -19.41 -36.28
N GLU A 413 2.58 -18.23 -36.78
CA GLU A 413 3.55 -17.30 -37.39
C GLU A 413 4.66 -16.90 -36.40
N LEU A 414 4.30 -16.48 -35.19
CA LEU A 414 5.28 -16.12 -34.15
C LEU A 414 6.20 -17.30 -33.76
N GLN A 415 5.68 -18.53 -33.72
CA GLN A 415 6.50 -19.73 -33.47
C GLN A 415 7.46 -20.09 -34.62
N THR A 416 7.18 -19.65 -35.86
CA THR A 416 8.15 -19.77 -36.97
C THR A 416 9.21 -18.67 -36.97
N MET A 417 8.85 -17.44 -36.55
CA MET A 417 9.74 -16.28 -36.54
C MET A 417 10.65 -16.24 -35.29
N LEU A 418 10.15 -16.70 -34.15
CA LEU A 418 10.86 -16.75 -32.87
C LEU A 418 11.11 -18.21 -32.47
N LYS A 419 12.24 -18.77 -32.92
CA LYS A 419 12.69 -20.11 -32.51
C LYS A 419 12.81 -20.19 -30.99
N ASP A 420 12.44 -21.34 -30.44
CA ASP A 420 12.49 -21.69 -29.02
C ASP A 420 11.60 -20.86 -28.07
N VAL A 421 10.65 -20.07 -28.62
CA VAL A 421 9.68 -19.28 -27.82
C VAL A 421 8.31 -19.97 -27.75
N GLU A 422 7.98 -20.53 -26.57
CA GLU A 422 6.66 -21.14 -26.32
C GLU A 422 5.55 -20.10 -26.11
N CYS A 423 4.91 -19.66 -27.19
CA CYS A 423 3.72 -18.82 -27.14
C CYS A 423 2.50 -19.59 -26.58
N HIS A 424 1.89 -19.07 -25.51
CA HIS A 424 0.75 -19.70 -24.83
C HIS A 424 -0.56 -18.94 -25.14
N LEU A 425 -1.62 -19.66 -25.53
CA LEU A 425 -2.97 -19.10 -25.75
C LEU A 425 -3.88 -19.56 -24.61
N GLN A 426 -4.41 -18.63 -23.80
CA GLN A 426 -5.24 -18.95 -22.64
C GLN A 426 -6.38 -17.94 -22.42
N GLY A 427 -7.45 -18.37 -21.77
CA GLY A 427 -8.50 -17.49 -21.22
C GLY A 427 -9.77 -17.33 -22.06
N SER A 428 -10.73 -16.63 -21.44
CA SER A 428 -11.95 -16.08 -22.03
C SER A 428 -12.16 -14.67 -21.45
N PRO A 429 -11.84 -13.57 -22.16
CA PRO A 429 -11.37 -13.50 -23.56
C PRO A 429 -10.04 -14.23 -23.80
N ALA A 430 -9.80 -14.64 -25.04
CA ALA A 430 -8.56 -15.33 -25.42
C ALA A 430 -7.39 -14.35 -25.49
N ILE A 431 -6.29 -14.67 -24.83
CA ILE A 431 -5.06 -13.88 -24.77
C ILE A 431 -3.89 -14.74 -25.21
N LEU A 432 -3.06 -14.23 -26.12
CA LEU A 432 -1.81 -14.85 -26.54
C LEU A 432 -0.64 -14.23 -25.76
N SER A 433 -0.07 -14.98 -24.81
CA SER A 433 1.10 -14.54 -24.04
C SER A 433 2.40 -15.03 -24.67
N VAL A 434 3.27 -14.10 -25.05
CA VAL A 434 4.60 -14.34 -25.59
C VAL A 434 5.65 -14.04 -24.51
N PRO A 435 6.47 -15.02 -24.07
CA PRO A 435 7.54 -14.76 -23.11
C PRO A 435 8.70 -14.03 -23.79
N VAL A 436 9.06 -12.85 -23.26
CA VAL A 436 10.07 -11.95 -23.85
C VAL A 436 11.49 -12.28 -23.34
N LEU A 437 11.61 -12.60 -22.05
CA LEU A 437 12.85 -12.94 -21.34
C LEU A 437 12.69 -14.27 -20.59
N GLN A 438 13.77 -15.02 -20.38
CA GLN A 438 13.82 -16.11 -19.40
C GLN A 438 14.75 -15.75 -18.22
N PRO A 439 14.40 -16.09 -16.97
CA PRO A 439 13.05 -16.46 -16.51
C PRO A 439 12.05 -15.30 -16.65
N CYS A 440 10.78 -15.59 -16.95
CA CYS A 440 9.73 -14.59 -17.18
C CYS A 440 8.72 -14.54 -16.02
N LEU A 441 8.33 -13.35 -15.55
CA LEU A 441 7.08 -13.19 -14.79
C LEU A 441 5.89 -13.06 -15.75
N ARG A 442 4.71 -13.54 -15.34
CA ARG A 442 3.46 -13.36 -16.11
C ARG A 442 3.11 -11.90 -16.42
N ALA A 443 3.61 -10.96 -15.63
CA ALA A 443 3.40 -9.53 -15.84
C ALA A 443 4.43 -8.88 -16.82
N GLU A 444 5.50 -9.60 -17.16
CA GLU A 444 6.53 -9.19 -18.13
C GLU A 444 6.35 -9.88 -19.50
N GLN A 445 5.35 -10.77 -19.63
CA GLN A 445 4.97 -11.37 -20.90
C GLN A 445 4.30 -10.32 -21.79
N LEU A 446 4.64 -10.32 -23.08
CA LEU A 446 3.93 -9.54 -24.08
C LEU A 446 2.59 -10.24 -24.34
N LEU A 447 1.50 -9.61 -23.91
CA LEU A 447 0.15 -10.10 -24.16
C LEU A 447 -0.35 -9.50 -25.47
N VAL A 448 -0.81 -10.34 -26.38
CA VAL A 448 -1.50 -9.94 -27.62
C VAL A 448 -2.97 -10.35 -27.52
N THR A 449 -3.85 -9.40 -27.80
CA THR A 449 -5.31 -9.53 -27.78
C THR A 449 -5.90 -8.97 -29.07
N VAL A 450 -7.04 -9.50 -29.50
CA VAL A 450 -7.82 -8.87 -30.57
C VAL A 450 -8.84 -7.93 -29.93
N ASP A 451 -8.91 -6.69 -30.39
CA ASP A 451 -9.98 -5.78 -30.02
C ASP A 451 -11.34 -6.31 -30.51
N THR A 452 -12.31 -6.39 -29.60
CA THR A 452 -13.67 -6.85 -29.91
C THR A 452 -14.39 -5.95 -30.91
N HIS A 453 -14.05 -4.66 -30.99
CA HIS A 453 -14.76 -3.66 -31.79
C HIS A 453 -14.19 -3.50 -33.20
N THR A 454 -12.89 -3.24 -33.33
CA THR A 454 -12.23 -3.06 -34.63
C THR A 454 -11.73 -4.37 -35.26
N GLY A 455 -11.53 -5.43 -34.47
CA GLY A 455 -10.90 -6.68 -34.90
C GLY A 455 -9.37 -6.62 -35.02
N MET A 456 -8.75 -5.50 -34.66
CA MET A 456 -7.29 -5.28 -34.77
C MET A 456 -6.51 -5.96 -33.63
N LEU A 457 -5.25 -6.31 -33.88
CA LEU A 457 -4.33 -6.87 -32.88
C LEU A 457 -3.73 -5.76 -32.01
N GLN A 458 -3.99 -5.81 -30.71
CA GLN A 458 -3.39 -4.96 -29.70
C GLN A 458 -2.36 -5.75 -28.90
N CYS A 459 -1.23 -5.13 -28.54
CA CYS A 459 -0.26 -5.72 -27.63
C CYS A 459 -0.01 -4.84 -26.40
N HIS A 460 0.25 -5.47 -25.26
CA HIS A 460 0.44 -4.82 -23.96
C HIS A 460 1.41 -5.63 -23.08
N VAL A 461 2.16 -4.97 -22.18
CA VAL A 461 3.01 -5.61 -21.17
C VAL A 461 2.44 -5.26 -19.78
N PRO A 462 1.82 -6.19 -19.02
CA PRO A 462 1.04 -5.85 -17.81
C PRO A 462 1.76 -5.06 -16.72
N GLN A 463 3.09 -5.13 -16.66
CA GLN A 463 3.91 -4.42 -15.67
C GLN A 463 4.43 -3.06 -16.16
N TYR A 464 4.35 -2.74 -17.45
CA TYR A 464 5.11 -1.64 -18.06
C TYR A 464 4.45 -1.00 -19.30
N ASP A 465 4.23 0.31 -19.24
CA ASP A 465 3.91 1.15 -20.41
C ASP A 465 5.16 1.40 -21.26
N ALA A 466 5.54 0.42 -22.09
CA ALA A 466 6.71 0.53 -22.97
C ALA A 466 6.41 1.43 -24.20
N PRO A 467 7.25 2.44 -24.52
CA PRO A 467 7.00 3.35 -25.64
C PRO A 467 7.07 2.69 -27.03
N LEU A 468 7.58 1.45 -27.10
CA LEU A 468 7.62 0.63 -28.30
C LEU A 468 6.27 -0.03 -28.65
N ILE A 469 5.29 -0.01 -27.74
CA ILE A 469 3.96 -0.62 -27.94
C ILE A 469 3.25 -0.14 -29.22
N PRO A 470 3.12 1.16 -29.54
CA PRO A 470 2.46 1.59 -30.79
C PRO A 470 3.20 1.12 -32.06
N GLU A 471 4.53 1.03 -32.05
CA GLU A 471 5.29 0.46 -33.18
C GLU A 471 5.08 -1.06 -33.31
N LEU A 472 5.06 -1.79 -32.19
CA LEU A 472 4.71 -3.21 -32.15
C LEU A 472 3.28 -3.47 -32.64
N GLN A 473 2.31 -2.66 -32.23
CA GLN A 473 0.93 -2.74 -32.72
C GLN A 473 0.84 -2.43 -34.22
N THR A 474 1.63 -1.47 -34.72
CA THR A 474 1.69 -1.16 -36.16
C THR A 474 2.29 -2.32 -36.96
N ALA A 475 3.35 -2.96 -36.45
CA ALA A 475 3.95 -4.15 -37.07
C ALA A 475 3.00 -5.36 -37.04
N LEU A 476 2.31 -5.60 -35.91
CA LEU A 476 1.34 -6.70 -35.72
C LEU A 476 0.09 -6.61 -36.60
N ASN A 477 -0.21 -5.46 -37.19
CA ASN A 477 -1.33 -5.26 -38.13
C ASN A 477 -0.87 -4.88 -39.53
N GLY A 478 0.42 -5.08 -39.85
CA GLY A 478 1.05 -4.63 -41.08
C GLY A 478 2.19 -5.54 -41.48
N ASP A 479 3.43 -5.02 -41.52
CA ASP A 479 4.60 -5.81 -41.87
C ASP A 479 5.21 -6.53 -40.66
N HIS A 480 5.03 -7.85 -40.62
CA HIS A 480 5.56 -8.74 -39.59
C HIS A 480 7.11 -8.84 -39.62
N SER A 481 7.80 -8.36 -40.68
CA SER A 481 9.26 -8.42 -40.81
C SER A 481 10.02 -7.68 -39.69
N ARG A 482 9.45 -6.58 -39.19
CA ARG A 482 10.03 -5.74 -38.12
C ARG A 482 9.80 -6.30 -36.71
N LEU A 483 8.99 -7.36 -36.58
CA LEU A 483 8.55 -7.86 -35.28
C LEU A 483 9.72 -8.43 -34.43
N PRO A 484 10.67 -9.23 -34.97
CA PRO A 484 11.79 -9.75 -34.17
C PRO A 484 12.71 -8.67 -33.61
N THR A 485 13.01 -7.62 -34.39
CA THR A 485 13.89 -6.53 -33.93
C THR A 485 13.22 -5.69 -32.85
N LEU A 486 11.92 -5.37 -32.98
CA LEU A 486 11.14 -4.70 -31.94
C LEU A 486 11.01 -5.53 -30.66
N VAL A 487 10.96 -6.87 -30.76
CA VAL A 487 10.99 -7.77 -29.59
C VAL A 487 12.35 -7.76 -28.89
N SER A 488 13.47 -7.73 -29.62
CA SER A 488 14.80 -7.57 -29.00
C SER A 488 14.95 -6.20 -28.32
N GLU A 489 14.54 -5.09 -28.96
CA GLU A 489 14.52 -3.76 -28.30
C GLU A 489 13.68 -3.79 -26.99
N LEU A 490 12.54 -4.49 -27.00
CA LEU A 490 11.71 -4.69 -25.80
C LEU A 490 12.42 -5.52 -24.72
N ARG A 491 13.25 -6.53 -25.07
CA ARG A 491 14.07 -7.28 -24.10
C ARG A 491 15.08 -6.39 -23.39
N TYR A 492 15.83 -5.57 -24.13
CA TYR A 492 16.80 -4.62 -23.56
C TYR A 492 16.09 -3.63 -22.63
N TRP A 493 14.96 -3.06 -23.07
CA TRP A 493 14.19 -2.10 -22.29
C TRP A 493 13.60 -2.70 -21.00
N ILE A 494 13.03 -3.91 -21.03
CA ILE A 494 12.54 -4.60 -19.83
C ILE A 494 13.70 -4.93 -18.87
N THR A 495 14.86 -5.36 -19.41
CA THR A 495 16.04 -5.67 -18.59
C THR A 495 16.57 -4.44 -17.87
N GLN A 496 16.61 -3.28 -18.53
CA GLN A 496 16.93 -2.00 -17.89
C GLN A 496 15.98 -1.70 -16.71
N ARG A 497 14.65 -1.93 -16.87
CA ARG A 497 13.69 -1.77 -15.77
C ARG A 497 13.85 -2.81 -14.64
N ARG A 498 14.36 -4.02 -14.91
CA ARG A 498 14.78 -4.99 -13.88
C ARG A 498 16.01 -4.52 -13.10
N CYS A 499 16.99 -3.90 -13.78
CA CYS A 499 18.12 -3.26 -13.11
C CYS A 499 17.66 -2.14 -12.17
N GLU A 500 16.74 -1.26 -12.61
CA GLU A 500 16.17 -0.21 -11.76
C GLU A 500 15.47 -0.78 -10.51
N LYS A 501 14.70 -1.86 -10.66
CA LYS A 501 14.06 -2.55 -9.52
C LYS A 501 15.05 -3.24 -8.58
N THR A 502 16.14 -3.78 -9.12
CA THR A 502 17.24 -4.34 -8.31
C THR A 502 17.96 -3.24 -7.52
N LEU A 503 18.18 -2.08 -8.13
CA LEU A 503 18.85 -0.92 -7.50
C LEU A 503 17.98 -0.17 -6.49
N GLN A 504 16.64 -0.27 -6.56
CA GLN A 504 15.70 0.44 -5.67
C GLN A 504 15.94 0.19 -4.16
N HIS A 505 16.62 -0.91 -3.79
CA HIS A 505 16.96 -1.27 -2.41
C HIS A 505 18.45 -1.09 -2.05
N LEU A 506 19.25 -0.51 -2.95
CA LEU A 506 20.70 -0.34 -2.83
C LEU A 506 21.08 1.16 -2.82
N PRO A 507 22.26 1.55 -2.28
CA PRO A 507 22.69 2.95 -2.22
C PRO A 507 23.25 3.46 -3.57
N ALA A 508 22.47 3.31 -4.64
CA ALA A 508 22.87 3.60 -6.01
C ALA A 508 21.68 4.04 -6.88
N THR A 509 21.85 5.07 -7.72
CA THR A 509 20.80 5.55 -8.63
C THR A 509 21.05 5.22 -10.10
N PRO A 510 20.04 4.64 -10.80
CA PRO A 510 20.10 4.40 -12.24
C PRO A 510 19.97 5.70 -13.05
N HIS A 511 20.64 5.78 -14.19
CA HIS A 511 20.58 6.88 -15.16
C HIS A 511 20.70 6.31 -16.58
N GLU A 512 19.79 6.71 -17.48
CA GLU A 512 19.78 6.22 -18.87
C GLU A 512 20.88 6.88 -19.72
N ARG A 513 21.25 8.13 -19.41
CA ARG A 513 22.34 8.89 -20.04
C ARG A 513 23.04 9.77 -19.01
N LEU A 514 24.35 9.97 -19.15
CA LEU A 514 25.16 10.92 -18.37
C LEU A 514 26.16 11.62 -19.30
N PRO A 515 26.47 12.92 -19.08
CA PRO A 515 27.48 13.66 -19.85
C PRO A 515 28.90 13.29 -19.39
N LEU A 516 29.41 12.17 -19.94
CA LEU A 516 30.79 11.73 -19.80
C LEU A 516 31.61 12.25 -20.99
N LEU A 517 32.78 12.85 -20.75
CA LEU A 517 33.76 13.13 -21.79
C LEU A 517 34.86 12.08 -21.79
N HIS A 518 35.29 11.66 -22.99
CA HIS A 518 36.32 10.67 -23.24
C HIS A 518 37.04 10.92 -24.58
N HIS A 519 38.34 10.64 -24.64
CA HIS A 519 39.09 10.63 -25.92
C HIS A 519 38.49 9.56 -26.87
N PRO A 520 38.50 9.75 -28.20
CA PRO A 520 37.96 8.76 -29.15
C PRO A 520 38.52 7.34 -28.96
N ASP A 521 39.81 7.20 -28.64
CA ASP A 521 40.50 5.90 -28.42
C ASP A 521 40.18 5.23 -27.07
N HIS A 522 39.46 5.92 -26.18
CA HIS A 522 39.17 5.42 -24.84
C HIS A 522 38.25 4.17 -24.90
N PRO A 523 38.43 3.15 -24.04
CA PRO A 523 37.63 1.91 -24.09
C PRO A 523 36.11 2.09 -23.97
N MET A 524 35.64 3.26 -23.50
CA MET A 524 34.22 3.67 -23.56
C MET A 524 33.60 3.62 -24.98
N SER A 525 34.41 3.82 -26.02
CA SER A 525 34.00 3.76 -27.43
C SER A 525 33.71 2.33 -27.92
N LYS A 526 34.10 1.31 -27.14
CA LYS A 526 33.86 -0.11 -27.44
C LYS A 526 32.57 -0.66 -26.81
N ILE A 527 31.96 0.07 -25.88
CA ILE A 527 30.75 -0.35 -25.17
C ILE A 527 29.53 -0.09 -26.05
N GLY A 528 28.71 -1.11 -26.28
CA GLY A 528 27.55 -1.09 -27.16
C GLY A 528 26.45 -0.09 -26.77
N ARG A 529 25.52 0.13 -27.71
CA ARG A 529 24.40 1.08 -27.57
C ARG A 529 23.46 0.79 -26.39
N HIS A 530 23.31 -0.48 -26.01
CA HIS A 530 22.44 -0.91 -24.91
C HIS A 530 23.22 -0.91 -23.59
N ARG A 531 23.35 0.28 -23.01
CA ARG A 531 24.10 0.50 -21.76
C ARG A 531 23.35 1.41 -20.79
N MET A 532 23.63 1.24 -19.51
CA MET A 532 22.96 1.90 -18.38
C MET A 532 24.01 2.37 -17.37
N PHE A 533 23.83 3.56 -16.82
CA PHE A 533 24.75 4.15 -15.84
C PHE A 533 24.18 4.06 -14.42
N VAL A 534 25.03 3.75 -13.44
CA VAL A 534 24.64 3.54 -12.04
C VAL A 534 25.57 4.35 -11.15
N ARG A 535 25.04 5.38 -10.48
CA ARG A 535 25.82 6.29 -9.63
C ARG A 535 25.75 5.85 -8.18
N LEU A 536 26.89 5.59 -7.55
CA LEU A 536 26.97 5.17 -6.14
C LEU A 536 26.79 6.36 -5.20
N HIS A 537 25.86 6.29 -4.24
CA HIS A 537 25.53 7.42 -3.36
C HIS A 537 26.66 7.77 -2.37
N ARG A 538 27.37 6.75 -1.87
CA ARG A 538 28.53 6.95 -0.96
C ARG A 538 29.81 7.37 -1.69
N HIS A 539 29.87 7.15 -3.00
CA HIS A 539 31.07 7.37 -3.82
C HIS A 539 30.71 8.14 -5.10
N PRO A 540 30.39 9.46 -5.00
CA PRO A 540 29.84 10.25 -6.10
C PRO A 540 30.78 10.45 -7.30
N ASN A 541 32.07 10.12 -7.13
CA ASN A 541 33.14 10.16 -8.13
C ASN A 541 33.37 8.79 -8.81
N VAL A 542 32.49 7.80 -8.55
CA VAL A 542 32.56 6.45 -9.10
C VAL A 542 31.21 6.09 -9.70
N ILE A 543 31.24 5.65 -10.96
CA ILE A 543 30.06 5.23 -11.73
C ILE A 543 30.28 3.79 -12.16
N LEU A 544 29.27 2.95 -11.95
CA LEU A 544 29.21 1.61 -12.54
C LEU A 544 28.42 1.72 -13.86
N ILE A 545 28.95 1.12 -14.91
CA ILE A 545 28.32 1.03 -16.23
C ILE A 545 27.93 -0.44 -16.44
N VAL A 546 26.68 -0.65 -16.83
CA VAL A 546 26.14 -1.97 -17.18
C VAL A 546 25.88 -1.98 -18.68
N GLU A 547 26.40 -2.98 -19.38
CA GLU A 547 26.15 -3.23 -20.79
C GLU A 547 25.35 -4.52 -20.95
N PHE A 548 24.34 -4.49 -21.84
CA PHE A 548 23.43 -5.61 -22.07
C PHE A 548 23.71 -6.27 -23.43
N LYS A 549 23.89 -7.59 -23.44
CA LYS A 549 24.12 -8.39 -24.65
C LYS A 549 23.17 -9.60 -24.67
N GLU A 550 22.41 -9.79 -25.75
CA GLU A 550 21.66 -11.04 -25.97
C GLU A 550 22.63 -12.21 -26.17
N LYS A 551 22.34 -13.34 -25.53
CA LYS A 551 23.23 -14.50 -25.46
C LYS A 551 23.04 -15.44 -26.65
N GLU A 552 24.06 -15.56 -27.49
CA GLU A 552 24.01 -16.29 -28.78
C GLU A 552 23.58 -17.77 -28.67
N SER A 553 23.81 -18.40 -27.51
CA SER A 553 23.48 -19.81 -27.26
C SER A 553 22.07 -20.05 -26.72
N THR A 554 21.36 -19.02 -26.24
CA THR A 554 20.02 -19.13 -25.62
C THR A 554 19.19 -17.86 -25.86
N PRO A 555 18.35 -17.82 -26.90
CA PRO A 555 17.47 -16.68 -27.13
C PRO A 555 16.53 -16.47 -25.94
N CYS A 556 16.28 -15.19 -25.60
CA CYS A 556 15.59 -14.70 -24.39
C CYS A 556 16.44 -14.64 -23.09
N GLU A 557 17.72 -15.01 -23.08
CA GLU A 557 18.65 -14.61 -22.00
C GLU A 557 19.49 -13.37 -22.43
N ILE A 558 19.77 -12.49 -21.48
CA ILE A 558 20.65 -11.32 -21.64
C ILE A 558 21.72 -11.35 -20.56
N ASP A 559 22.98 -11.36 -21.00
CA ASP A 559 24.15 -11.27 -20.14
C ASP A 559 24.47 -9.80 -19.81
N CYS A 560 24.95 -9.54 -18.60
CA CYS A 560 25.32 -8.22 -18.11
C CYS A 560 26.85 -8.10 -17.98
N SER A 561 27.47 -7.22 -18.77
CA SER A 561 28.89 -6.85 -18.60
C SER A 561 29.00 -5.61 -17.73
N PHE A 562 29.97 -5.58 -16.81
CA PHE A 562 30.12 -4.52 -15.81
C PHE A 562 31.45 -3.78 -15.97
N TYR A 563 31.42 -2.44 -15.93
CA TYR A 563 32.61 -1.59 -16.00
C TYR A 563 32.57 -0.49 -14.92
N LEU A 564 33.63 -0.37 -14.13
CA LEU A 564 33.77 0.67 -13.11
C LEU A 564 34.55 1.87 -13.67
N ALA A 565 33.90 3.02 -13.75
CA ALA A 565 34.49 4.29 -14.18
C ALA A 565 34.76 5.21 -12.98
N VAL A 566 36.01 5.65 -12.81
CA VAL A 566 36.36 6.75 -11.89
C VAL A 566 36.27 8.05 -12.65
N VAL A 567 35.50 9.02 -12.13
CA VAL A 567 35.18 10.29 -12.81
C VAL A 567 35.55 11.50 -11.96
N LYS A 568 36.10 12.53 -12.59
CA LYS A 568 36.29 13.87 -12.00
C LYS A 568 35.17 14.78 -12.49
N HIS A 569 34.57 15.57 -11.59
CA HIS A 569 33.79 16.75 -11.99
C HIS A 569 34.75 17.80 -12.53
N SER A 570 34.51 18.27 -13.75
CA SER A 570 35.26 19.39 -14.35
C SER A 570 34.30 20.36 -15.03
N SER A 571 34.71 21.63 -15.03
CA SER A 571 34.09 22.70 -15.81
C SER A 571 34.86 22.89 -17.13
N ILE A 572 34.31 23.72 -18.02
CA ILE A 572 35.02 24.19 -19.22
C ILE A 572 36.14 25.20 -18.85
N GLU A 573 36.15 25.71 -17.61
CA GLU A 573 37.07 26.73 -17.12
C GLU A 573 38.37 26.14 -16.52
N ASP A 574 38.37 24.85 -16.15
CA ASP A 574 39.50 24.14 -15.51
C ASP A 574 40.71 23.90 -16.44
N ASP A 575 40.50 23.79 -17.76
CA ASP A 575 41.49 23.21 -18.70
C ASP A 575 41.34 23.78 -20.14
N PRO A 576 41.73 25.04 -20.41
CA PRO A 576 41.36 25.78 -21.63
C PRO A 576 42.22 25.44 -22.88
N HIS A 577 42.86 24.26 -22.92
CA HIS A 577 43.70 23.76 -24.03
C HIS A 577 43.40 22.29 -24.39
N ASP A 578 42.27 21.74 -23.93
CA ASP A 578 41.83 20.40 -24.31
C ASP A 578 40.97 20.44 -25.58
N ASP A 579 41.56 20.07 -26.73
CA ASP A 579 40.91 20.05 -28.04
C ASP A 579 39.68 19.12 -28.13
N SER A 580 39.37 18.32 -27.10
CA SER A 580 38.18 17.47 -27.03
C SER A 580 36.90 18.18 -26.52
N ILE A 581 36.97 19.46 -26.17
CA ILE A 581 35.82 20.23 -25.66
C ILE A 581 35.02 20.87 -26.81
N GLU A 582 34.01 20.16 -27.32
CA GLU A 582 32.99 20.73 -28.20
C GLU A 582 32.15 21.80 -27.49
N SER A 583 31.81 22.90 -28.20
CA SER A 583 31.17 24.08 -27.62
C SER A 583 29.69 23.92 -27.21
N GLU A 584 29.09 22.75 -27.47
CA GLU A 584 27.70 22.42 -27.08
C GLU A 584 27.61 21.65 -25.74
N ILE A 585 28.74 21.30 -25.12
CA ILE A 585 28.78 20.51 -23.88
C ILE A 585 28.24 21.32 -22.68
N PRO A 586 27.45 20.72 -21.76
CA PRO A 586 26.97 21.41 -20.56
C PRO A 586 28.11 21.89 -19.65
N LYS A 587 27.90 23.04 -19.00
CA LYS A 587 28.91 23.78 -18.19
C LYS A 587 29.63 22.99 -17.08
N MET A 588 29.09 21.84 -16.67
CA MET A 588 29.76 20.86 -15.83
C MET A 588 29.62 19.49 -16.49
N TYR A 589 30.74 18.81 -16.66
CA TYR A 589 30.83 17.48 -17.26
C TYR A 589 31.66 16.55 -16.37
N LEU A 590 31.66 15.26 -16.70
CA LEU A 590 32.41 14.23 -15.98
C LEU A 590 33.53 13.69 -16.87
N LYS A 591 34.78 14.02 -16.55
CA LYS A 591 35.97 13.51 -17.25
C LYS A 591 36.30 12.12 -16.68
N VAL A 592 36.29 11.08 -17.54
CA VAL A 592 36.64 9.72 -17.11
C VAL A 592 38.16 9.63 -16.95
N LEU A 593 38.62 9.18 -15.77
CA LEU A 593 40.05 9.06 -15.45
C LEU A 593 40.57 7.64 -15.63
N THR A 594 39.79 6.65 -15.23
CA THR A 594 40.10 5.22 -15.40
C THR A 594 38.81 4.43 -15.60
N LEU A 595 38.90 3.35 -16.39
CA LEU A 595 37.85 2.37 -16.59
C LEU A 595 38.41 0.99 -16.25
N ILE A 596 37.72 0.23 -15.40
CA ILE A 596 38.09 -1.12 -14.98
C ILE A 596 36.95 -2.07 -15.36
N GLU A 597 37.23 -3.03 -16.23
CA GLU A 597 36.28 -4.10 -16.55
C GLU A 597 36.20 -5.11 -15.40
N PHE A 598 34.99 -5.60 -15.13
CA PHE A 598 34.70 -6.51 -14.03
C PHE A 598 34.30 -7.89 -14.57
N ASP A 599 35.10 -8.90 -14.24
CA ASP A 599 34.76 -10.30 -14.46
C ASP A 599 33.61 -10.73 -13.52
N SER A 600 32.43 -10.95 -14.10
CA SER A 600 31.21 -11.38 -13.41
C SER A 600 31.39 -12.71 -12.66
N PHE A 601 32.25 -13.62 -13.14
CA PHE A 601 32.52 -14.89 -12.48
C PHE A 601 33.34 -14.67 -11.19
N VAL A 602 34.42 -13.90 -11.25
CA VAL A 602 35.29 -13.60 -10.09
C VAL A 602 34.60 -12.75 -9.03
N ILE A 603 33.57 -11.97 -9.40
CA ILE A 603 32.78 -11.18 -8.44
C ILE A 603 31.70 -12.01 -7.76
N THR A 604 31.07 -12.94 -8.48
CA THR A 604 30.08 -13.87 -7.91
C THR A 604 30.72 -15.01 -7.11
N HIS A 605 31.96 -15.39 -7.42
CA HIS A 605 32.71 -16.45 -6.76
C HIS A 605 33.96 -15.89 -6.05
N GLY A 606 33.80 -15.54 -4.78
CA GLY A 606 34.93 -15.20 -3.91
C GLY A 606 35.89 -16.38 -3.68
N PRO A 607 37.10 -16.14 -3.13
CA PRO A 607 38.19 -17.13 -3.07
C PRO A 607 37.94 -18.36 -2.16
N TYR A 608 36.77 -18.45 -1.53
CA TYR A 608 36.31 -19.58 -0.72
C TYR A 608 34.95 -20.13 -1.18
N THR A 609 34.43 -19.67 -2.33
CA THR A 609 33.20 -20.18 -2.92
C THR A 609 33.49 -21.50 -3.63
N SER A 610 32.78 -22.56 -3.26
CA SER A 610 32.86 -23.85 -3.96
C SER A 610 32.26 -23.73 -5.36
N VAL A 611 33.12 -23.69 -6.38
CA VAL A 611 32.70 -23.83 -7.77
C VAL A 611 32.31 -25.30 -7.99
N ASP A 612 31.01 -25.59 -8.04
CA ASP A 612 30.51 -26.89 -8.47
C ASP A 612 30.81 -27.02 -9.97
N ASP A 613 31.79 -27.86 -10.30
CA ASP A 613 32.30 -28.01 -11.66
C ASP A 613 31.26 -28.73 -12.54
N GLN A 614 30.48 -27.95 -13.31
CA GLN A 614 29.49 -28.43 -14.26
C GLN A 614 30.08 -28.63 -15.67
N SER A 615 31.37 -28.98 -15.76
CA SER A 615 31.94 -29.54 -16.98
C SER A 615 31.50 -31.01 -17.20
N GLU A 616 31.07 -31.27 -18.44
CA GLU A 616 30.80 -32.56 -19.09
C GLU A 616 30.44 -33.80 -18.25
N LYS A 617 29.16 -34.22 -18.32
CA LYS A 617 28.74 -35.60 -17.99
C LYS A 617 28.01 -36.28 -19.15
N ILE A 618 28.81 -36.94 -19.99
CA ILE A 618 28.40 -37.87 -21.04
C ILE A 618 27.51 -38.98 -20.42
N PRO A 619 26.36 -39.36 -21.03
CA PRO A 619 25.40 -40.27 -20.41
C PRO A 619 25.82 -41.76 -20.46
N GLY A 620 26.66 -42.20 -19.51
CA GLY A 620 27.12 -43.59 -19.33
C GLY A 620 26.46 -44.31 -18.13
N LYS A 621 25.91 -45.51 -18.35
CA LYS A 621 25.17 -46.30 -17.32
C LYS A 621 26.10 -46.98 -16.30
N ARG A 622 25.84 -46.83 -14.98
CA ARG A 622 25.49 -47.93 -14.03
C ARG A 622 25.25 -47.45 -12.57
N LYS A 623 24.62 -48.36 -11.80
CA LYS A 623 24.22 -48.36 -10.36
C LYS A 623 25.29 -47.80 -9.38
N LEU A 624 24.98 -47.39 -8.13
CA LEU A 624 23.94 -47.91 -7.20
C LEU A 624 23.37 -46.84 -6.24
N CYS A 625 22.28 -47.18 -5.55
CA CYS A 625 21.48 -46.37 -4.62
C CYS A 625 22.26 -45.63 -3.51
N GLY A 626 22.13 -44.30 -3.50
CA GLY A 626 22.11 -43.47 -2.29
C GLY A 626 20.78 -42.69 -2.25
N ARG A 627 20.32 -42.25 -1.07
CA ARG A 627 19.09 -41.45 -0.96
C ARG A 627 19.30 -40.06 -1.60
N PRO A 628 18.33 -39.52 -2.35
CA PRO A 628 18.36 -38.10 -2.70
C PRO A 628 18.07 -37.28 -1.44
N GLU A 629 19.11 -36.66 -0.88
CA GLU A 629 18.94 -35.46 -0.06
C GLU A 629 18.11 -34.44 -0.87
N PRO A 630 17.20 -33.67 -0.24
CA PRO A 630 16.46 -32.64 -0.95
C PRO A 630 17.44 -31.56 -1.39
N GLY A 631 17.81 -31.58 -2.69
CA GLY A 631 18.76 -30.65 -3.28
C GLY A 631 18.48 -29.22 -2.84
N SER A 632 19.53 -28.54 -2.36
CA SER A 632 19.44 -27.28 -1.62
C SER A 632 18.36 -26.38 -2.20
N ARG A 633 17.41 -25.95 -1.35
CA ARG A 633 16.34 -25.03 -1.74
C ARG A 633 16.97 -23.72 -2.21
N ARG A 634 17.33 -23.64 -3.50
CA ARG A 634 17.60 -22.39 -4.20
C ARG A 634 16.38 -21.51 -3.95
N THR A 635 16.53 -20.56 -3.04
CA THR A 635 15.50 -19.59 -2.69
C THR A 635 15.01 -19.02 -4.01
N LYS A 636 13.70 -19.12 -4.29
CA LYS A 636 13.13 -18.61 -5.54
C LYS A 636 13.22 -17.09 -5.53
N GLN A 637 14.40 -16.57 -5.91
CA GLN A 637 14.63 -15.16 -6.14
C GLN A 637 13.60 -14.72 -7.20
N PRO A 638 12.92 -13.59 -6.99
CA PRO A 638 11.95 -13.11 -7.96
C PRO A 638 12.66 -12.75 -9.26
N ALA A 639 12.11 -13.12 -10.40
CA ALA A 639 12.80 -13.01 -11.70
C ALA A 639 13.15 -11.57 -12.15
N TYR A 640 12.69 -10.55 -11.42
CA TYR A 640 13.13 -9.16 -11.60
C TYR A 640 14.48 -8.83 -10.94
N PHE A 641 14.98 -9.68 -10.03
CA PHE A 641 16.20 -9.46 -9.26
C PHE A 641 17.40 -10.01 -10.01
N ILE A 642 18.35 -9.12 -10.36
CA ILE A 642 19.60 -9.50 -11.03
C ILE A 642 20.68 -9.65 -9.94
N PRO A 643 21.04 -10.88 -9.53
CA PRO A 643 21.94 -11.09 -8.38
C PRO A 643 23.34 -10.55 -8.63
N GLU A 644 23.83 -10.59 -9.87
CA GLU A 644 25.15 -10.12 -10.27
C GLU A 644 25.31 -8.62 -10.01
N LEU A 645 24.37 -7.80 -10.51
CA LEU A 645 24.34 -6.36 -10.27
C LEU A 645 24.29 -6.04 -8.77
N ALA A 646 23.51 -6.78 -7.99
CA ALA A 646 23.45 -6.62 -6.54
C ALA A 646 24.79 -6.95 -5.85
N HIS A 647 25.46 -8.03 -6.26
CA HIS A 647 26.79 -8.42 -5.75
C HIS A 647 27.88 -7.40 -6.16
N VAL A 648 27.88 -6.91 -7.40
CA VAL A 648 28.83 -5.88 -7.87
C VAL A 648 28.68 -4.59 -7.06
N VAL A 649 27.45 -4.11 -6.86
CA VAL A 649 27.18 -2.89 -6.06
C VAL A 649 27.55 -3.09 -4.58
N ALA A 650 27.28 -4.26 -4.00
CA ALA A 650 27.69 -4.59 -2.63
C ALA A 650 29.23 -4.66 -2.48
N LEU A 651 29.93 -5.28 -3.44
CA LEU A 651 31.39 -5.36 -3.47
C LEU A 651 32.02 -3.97 -3.59
N CYS A 652 31.43 -3.06 -4.37
CA CYS A 652 31.85 -1.66 -4.42
C CYS A 652 31.68 -0.95 -3.06
N ASP A 653 30.52 -1.11 -2.41
CA ASP A 653 30.20 -0.53 -1.10
C ASP A 653 31.03 -1.10 0.08
N GLU A 654 31.71 -2.24 -0.13
CA GLU A 654 32.65 -2.81 0.83
C GLU A 654 34.11 -2.51 0.52
N ARG A 655 34.55 -2.61 -0.74
CA ARG A 655 35.98 -2.46 -1.09
C ARG A 655 36.43 -1.02 -1.28
N ILE A 656 35.60 -0.13 -1.84
CA ILE A 656 36.02 1.26 -2.15
C ILE A 656 36.50 2.02 -0.89
N PRO A 657 35.81 1.95 0.28
CA PRO A 657 36.29 2.61 1.50
C PRO A 657 37.68 2.14 1.97
N PHE A 658 38.00 0.85 1.82
CA PHE A 658 39.33 0.33 2.17
C PHE A 658 40.40 0.78 1.18
N VAL A 659 40.08 0.86 -0.11
CA VAL A 659 41.01 1.36 -1.14
C VAL A 659 41.35 2.83 -0.90
N THR A 660 40.35 3.68 -0.61
CA THR A 660 40.62 5.10 -0.30
C THR A 660 41.40 5.27 1.01
N LEU A 661 41.11 4.47 2.05
CA LEU A 661 41.88 4.48 3.30
C LEU A 661 43.34 4.04 3.08
N ALA A 662 43.58 2.98 2.32
CA ALA A 662 44.94 2.53 1.98
C ALA A 662 45.71 3.59 1.16
N GLN A 663 45.04 4.26 0.22
CA GLN A 663 45.65 5.37 -0.54
C GLN A 663 46.04 6.55 0.37
N GLU A 664 45.18 6.97 1.31
CA GLU A 664 45.51 8.05 2.25
C GLU A 664 46.62 7.66 3.24
N LEU A 665 46.70 6.40 3.67
CA LEU A 665 47.79 5.90 4.50
C LEU A 665 49.12 5.84 3.72
N SER A 666 49.08 5.40 2.46
CA SER A 666 50.25 5.41 1.56
C SER A 666 50.77 6.83 1.30
N LYS A 667 49.87 7.81 1.08
CA LYS A 667 50.25 9.24 0.93
C LYS A 667 50.91 9.84 2.18
N ARG A 668 50.71 9.23 3.34
CA ARG A 668 51.25 9.64 4.65
C ARG A 668 52.41 8.75 5.12
N GLU A 669 52.98 7.94 4.23
CA GLU A 669 54.10 7.01 4.46
C GLU A 669 53.85 5.93 5.55
N ILE A 670 52.58 5.63 5.86
CA ILE A 670 52.21 4.64 6.88
C ILE A 670 52.17 3.24 6.26
N ALA A 671 53.20 2.43 6.56
CA ALA A 671 53.33 1.07 6.03
C ALA A 671 52.16 0.15 6.43
N HIS A 672 51.48 -0.42 5.43
CA HIS A 672 50.34 -1.33 5.61
C HIS A 672 50.43 -2.56 4.69
N GLN A 673 49.81 -3.67 5.09
CA GLN A 673 49.85 -4.94 4.35
C GLN A 673 48.77 -5.07 3.26
N GLY A 674 48.13 -3.96 2.87
CA GLY A 674 47.03 -3.95 1.91
C GLY A 674 45.74 -4.57 2.45
N LEU A 675 44.74 -4.69 1.58
CA LEU A 675 43.43 -5.24 1.91
C LEU A 675 43.49 -6.77 1.98
N GLN A 676 43.19 -7.34 3.15
CA GLN A 676 43.18 -8.78 3.38
C GLN A 676 41.75 -9.26 3.69
N VAL A 677 41.42 -10.48 3.25
CA VAL A 677 40.20 -11.19 3.67
C VAL A 677 40.53 -11.98 4.94
N GLU A 678 39.71 -11.85 5.98
CA GLU A 678 39.90 -12.60 7.23
C GLU A 678 39.64 -14.11 7.03
N ALA A 679 40.28 -14.96 7.83
CA ALA A 679 40.35 -16.41 7.63
C ALA A 679 38.98 -17.15 7.59
N ASN A 680 37.91 -16.51 8.05
CA ASN A 680 36.54 -17.03 7.99
C ASN A 680 35.76 -16.59 6.73
N ALA A 681 36.40 -15.86 5.80
CA ALA A 681 35.80 -15.19 4.63
C ALA A 681 34.74 -14.10 4.94
N THR A 682 34.40 -13.87 6.21
CA THR A 682 33.28 -13.00 6.64
C THR A 682 33.58 -11.50 6.70
N ALA A 683 34.84 -11.08 6.60
CA ALA A 683 35.22 -9.68 6.82
C ALA A 683 36.50 -9.29 6.06
N LEU A 684 36.60 -8.00 5.76
CA LEU A 684 37.79 -7.33 5.26
C LEU A 684 38.59 -6.70 6.41
N VAL A 685 39.91 -6.77 6.34
CA VAL A 685 40.83 -6.19 7.33
C VAL A 685 42.04 -5.53 6.65
N LEU A 686 42.44 -4.37 7.17
CA LEU A 686 43.63 -3.64 6.76
C LEU A 686 44.61 -3.62 7.94
N ARG A 687 45.79 -4.24 7.78
CA ARG A 687 46.80 -4.34 8.85
C ARG A 687 47.89 -3.28 8.66
N LEU A 688 48.18 -2.53 9.72
CA LEU A 688 49.30 -1.57 9.75
C LEU A 688 50.54 -2.28 10.29
N VAL A 689 51.70 -2.02 9.67
CA VAL A 689 52.98 -2.65 10.02
C VAL A 689 53.72 -1.83 11.09
N GLN A 690 53.74 -0.51 10.93
CA GLN A 690 54.39 0.41 11.85
C GLN A 690 53.65 1.76 11.86
N LEU A 691 53.62 2.41 13.03
CA LEU A 691 53.06 3.75 13.21
C LEU A 691 54.19 4.76 13.51
N PRO A 692 54.07 6.03 13.06
CA PRO A 692 55.07 7.05 13.31
C PRO A 692 55.13 7.44 14.81
N PRO A 693 56.26 7.98 15.29
CA PRO A 693 56.36 8.57 16.62
C PRO A 693 55.58 9.90 16.67
N PRO A 694 54.85 10.21 17.76
CA PRO A 694 54.20 11.51 17.92
C PRO A 694 55.21 12.62 18.22
N PRO A 695 54.90 13.89 17.89
CA PRO A 695 55.83 15.00 18.00
C PRO A 695 56.26 15.27 19.45
N GLY A 696 57.57 15.31 19.69
CA GLY A 696 58.17 15.55 21.02
C GLY A 696 58.57 14.28 21.78
N ILE A 697 58.71 13.14 21.09
CA ILE A 697 59.30 11.91 21.64
C ILE A 697 60.49 11.50 20.76
N ASP A 698 61.62 11.19 21.40
CA ASP A 698 62.82 10.65 20.74
C ASP A 698 62.62 9.16 20.39
N ILE A 699 63.02 8.79 19.17
CA ILE A 699 63.00 7.43 18.62
C ILE A 699 63.94 6.50 19.40
N GLN A 700 65.01 7.03 20.03
CA GLN A 700 65.91 6.25 20.89
C GLN A 700 65.43 6.12 22.35
N SER A 701 64.29 6.72 22.71
CA SER A 701 63.74 6.64 24.07
C SER A 701 63.44 5.19 24.49
N SER A 702 63.94 4.78 25.66
CA SER A 702 63.70 3.44 26.22
C SER A 702 62.20 3.13 26.36
N TYR A 703 61.41 4.12 26.76
CA TYR A 703 59.96 4.00 26.90
C TYR A 703 59.23 3.76 25.57
N TRP A 704 59.71 4.36 24.48
CA TRP A 704 59.17 4.14 23.13
C TRP A 704 59.49 2.72 22.64
N LEU A 705 60.74 2.27 22.82
CA LEU A 705 61.14 0.90 22.48
C LEU A 705 60.44 -0.15 23.36
N ALA A 706 60.13 0.16 24.63
CA ALA A 706 59.33 -0.69 25.51
C ALA A 706 57.88 -0.80 25.05
N LEU A 707 57.24 0.30 24.62
CA LEU A 707 55.89 0.29 24.07
C LEU A 707 55.82 -0.52 22.77
N LEU A 708 56.74 -0.31 21.83
CA LEU A 708 56.78 -1.06 20.56
C LEU A 708 56.96 -2.57 20.79
N LYS A 709 57.81 -2.99 21.75
CA LYS A 709 57.97 -4.41 22.13
C LYS A 709 56.70 -5.03 22.72
N ARG A 710 55.73 -4.24 23.18
CA ARG A 710 54.43 -4.71 23.66
C ARG A 710 53.34 -4.69 22.58
N LEU A 711 53.50 -3.94 21.48
CA LEU A 711 52.50 -3.85 20.43
C LEU A 711 52.57 -5.08 19.52
N LEU A 712 51.54 -5.93 19.56
CA LEU A 712 51.49 -7.19 18.81
C LEU A 712 50.89 -7.02 17.40
N SER A 713 49.89 -6.15 17.25
CA SER A 713 49.25 -5.88 15.96
C SER A 713 48.37 -4.63 16.01
N VAL A 714 48.28 -3.90 14.88
CA VAL A 714 47.26 -2.88 14.64
C VAL A 714 46.46 -3.26 13.40
N ALA A 715 45.14 -3.38 13.54
CA ALA A 715 44.23 -3.80 12.47
C ALA A 715 43.00 -2.89 12.40
N ILE A 716 42.68 -2.41 11.19
CA ILE A 716 41.46 -1.66 10.91
C ILE A 716 40.44 -2.59 10.27
N ARG A 717 39.24 -2.62 10.84
CA ARG A 717 38.07 -3.41 10.44
C ARG A 717 36.89 -2.47 10.18
N VAL A 718 35.85 -2.93 9.51
CA VAL A 718 34.52 -2.27 9.49
C VAL A 718 33.59 -2.99 10.45
N GLN A 719 32.86 -2.25 11.28
CA GLN A 719 31.88 -2.76 12.24
C GLN A 719 30.50 -2.14 11.98
N GLY A 720 29.44 -2.89 12.28
CA GLY A 720 28.05 -2.43 12.24
C GLY A 720 27.27 -2.89 11.00
N LYS A 721 26.02 -3.35 11.22
CA LYS A 721 25.13 -3.85 10.16
C LYS A 721 24.24 -2.79 9.50
N ALA A 722 24.07 -1.63 10.14
CA ALA A 722 23.22 -0.54 9.65
C ALA A 722 24.05 0.72 9.37
N THR A 723 24.76 1.19 10.40
CA THR A 723 25.84 2.19 10.29
C THR A 723 27.18 1.47 10.24
N LYS A 724 27.83 1.44 9.07
CA LYS A 724 29.23 1.00 8.94
C LYS A 724 30.14 2.05 9.59
N SER A 725 30.94 1.66 10.57
CA SER A 725 32.00 2.48 11.18
C SER A 725 33.34 1.77 11.10
N TRP A 726 34.42 2.53 11.04
CA TRP A 726 35.77 2.00 11.18
C TRP A 726 36.02 1.60 12.63
N MET A 727 36.65 0.45 12.86
CA MET A 727 37.18 0.03 14.15
C MET A 727 38.69 -0.20 14.00
N ALA A 728 39.50 0.52 14.79
CA ALA A 728 40.92 0.20 14.95
C ALA A 728 41.13 -0.67 16.20
N GLU A 729 41.65 -1.89 16.02
CA GLU A 729 42.06 -2.82 17.06
C GLU A 729 43.59 -2.72 17.25
N PHE A 730 44.02 -2.15 18.38
CA PHE A 730 45.42 -2.15 18.83
C PHE A 730 45.59 -3.27 19.88
N VAL A 731 46.49 -4.22 19.66
CA VAL A 731 46.67 -5.37 20.57
C VAL A 731 48.00 -5.26 21.30
N PHE A 732 47.97 -5.21 22.63
CA PHE A 732 49.15 -5.13 23.49
C PHE A 732 49.41 -6.40 24.31
N TYR A 733 50.68 -6.61 24.65
CA TYR A 733 51.17 -7.66 25.54
C TYR A 733 51.36 -7.16 26.98
N GLY A 734 50.49 -7.64 27.87
CA GLY A 734 50.44 -7.29 29.28
C GLY A 734 50.22 -5.80 29.53
N SER A 735 50.77 -5.28 30.62
CA SER A 735 50.83 -3.87 30.98
C SER A 735 52.04 -3.57 31.88
N PRO A 736 52.43 -2.29 32.09
CA PRO A 736 53.44 -1.92 33.09
C PRO A 736 52.90 -2.00 34.54
N LEU A 737 51.62 -1.67 34.71
CA LEU A 737 50.91 -1.65 35.99
C LEU A 737 49.87 -2.77 36.05
N ALA A 738 49.75 -3.42 37.21
CA ALA A 738 48.68 -4.35 37.51
C ALA A 738 47.40 -3.58 37.89
N SER A 739 46.30 -3.82 37.18
CA SER A 739 44.99 -3.21 37.43
C SER A 739 44.03 -4.18 38.13
N SER A 740 43.18 -3.64 39.01
CA SER A 740 42.20 -4.45 39.76
C SER A 740 41.03 -5.00 38.93
N HIS A 741 40.79 -4.45 37.73
CA HIS A 741 39.65 -4.78 36.90
C HIS A 741 39.83 -6.15 36.19
N PRO A 742 38.91 -7.12 36.37
CA PRO A 742 39.15 -8.52 35.97
C PRO A 742 39.30 -8.73 34.45
N LYS A 743 38.64 -7.91 33.61
CA LYS A 743 38.77 -8.01 32.15
C LYS A 743 40.16 -7.61 31.63
N GLU A 744 40.99 -6.97 32.45
CA GLU A 744 42.32 -6.50 32.08
C GLU A 744 43.45 -7.45 32.53
N GLN A 745 43.16 -8.44 33.38
CA GLN A 745 44.21 -9.30 33.99
C GLN A 745 44.87 -10.28 33.00
N GLY A 746 44.38 -10.38 31.76
CA GLY A 746 44.95 -11.21 30.72
C GLY A 746 46.20 -10.64 30.04
N LEU A 747 47.03 -11.53 29.47
CA LEU A 747 48.25 -11.18 28.74
C LEU A 747 48.00 -10.52 27.38
N ARG A 748 46.86 -10.76 26.73
CA ARG A 748 46.43 -10.06 25.50
C ARG A 748 45.45 -8.95 25.88
N ARG A 749 45.83 -7.68 25.70
CA ARG A 749 44.98 -6.50 25.93
C ARG A 749 44.65 -5.80 24.60
N PRO A 750 43.47 -6.04 23.99
CA PRO A 750 43.02 -5.25 22.86
C PRO A 750 42.43 -3.91 23.32
N VAL A 751 42.71 -2.86 22.56
CA VAL A 751 42.15 -1.50 22.71
C VAL A 751 41.43 -1.17 21.40
N TYR A 752 40.20 -0.70 21.50
CA TYR A 752 39.33 -0.43 20.36
C TYR A 752 39.01 1.06 20.28
N PHE A 753 39.27 1.66 19.12
CA PHE A 753 38.78 2.99 18.75
C PHE A 753 37.79 2.85 17.60
N GLN A 754 36.81 3.75 17.53
CA GLN A 754 35.77 3.76 16.50
C GLN A 754 35.73 5.12 15.81
N TYR A 755 35.62 5.12 14.48
CA TYR A 755 35.55 6.33 13.66
C TYR A 755 34.43 6.22 12.61
N ASP A 756 33.80 7.34 12.26
CA ASP A 756 32.73 7.36 11.27
C ASP A 756 33.24 7.12 9.84
N MET A 757 32.52 6.32 9.05
CA MET A 757 32.87 6.01 7.67
C MET A 757 32.21 7.00 6.70
N GLY A 758 32.84 8.16 6.50
CA GLY A 758 32.34 9.22 5.61
C GLY A 758 32.91 9.20 4.18
N THR A 759 32.85 10.35 3.50
CA THR A 759 33.38 10.57 2.14
C THR A 759 34.92 10.64 2.12
N ALA A 760 35.54 10.59 0.94
CA ALA A 760 37.01 10.60 0.77
C ALA A 760 37.72 11.73 1.54
N GLU A 761 37.14 12.93 1.59
CA GLU A 761 37.67 14.08 2.36
C GLU A 761 37.72 13.81 3.87
N THR A 762 36.78 13.03 4.40
CA THR A 762 36.73 12.65 5.82
C THR A 762 37.71 11.51 6.16
N VAL A 763 38.16 10.74 5.17
CA VAL A 763 39.17 9.68 5.37
C VAL A 763 40.48 10.30 5.86
N SER A 764 40.88 11.45 5.32
CA SER A 764 42.07 12.17 5.80
C SER A 764 41.95 12.54 7.29
N LYS A 765 40.82 13.13 7.70
CA LYS A 765 40.49 13.43 9.11
C LYS A 765 40.41 12.17 10.00
N THR A 766 40.03 11.03 9.42
CA THR A 766 39.99 9.73 10.11
C THR A 766 41.40 9.24 10.41
N VAL A 767 42.34 9.39 9.46
CA VAL A 767 43.77 9.09 9.69
C VAL A 767 44.40 10.06 10.69
N ASP A 768 44.05 11.35 10.67
CA ASP A 768 44.47 12.30 11.72
C ASP A 768 43.95 11.91 13.12
N SER A 769 42.72 11.41 13.20
CA SER A 769 42.13 10.93 14.46
C SER A 769 42.84 9.66 14.97
N LEU A 770 43.13 8.71 14.08
CA LEU A 770 43.91 7.50 14.39
C LEU A 770 45.32 7.82 14.90
N LEU A 771 45.98 8.82 14.30
CA LEU A 771 47.30 9.28 14.74
C LEU A 771 47.23 10.05 16.07
N SER A 772 46.14 10.79 16.32
CA SER A 772 45.83 11.43 17.61
C SER A 772 45.64 10.41 18.74
N ASP A 773 44.92 9.32 18.48
CA ASP A 773 44.67 8.25 19.45
C ASP A 773 45.93 7.43 19.75
N TRP A 774 46.76 7.21 18.73
CA TRP A 774 48.11 6.66 18.92
C TRP A 774 48.96 7.58 19.80
N ALA A 775 48.98 8.90 19.53
CA ALA A 775 49.68 9.86 20.38
C ALA A 775 49.20 9.86 21.84
N GLN A 776 47.89 9.73 22.07
CA GLN A 776 47.30 9.56 23.41
C GLN A 776 47.84 8.33 24.13
N ILE A 777 47.91 7.17 23.46
CA ILE A 777 48.49 5.95 24.04
C ILE A 777 49.96 6.16 24.40
N VAL A 778 50.76 6.71 23.48
CA VAL A 778 52.22 6.84 23.69
C VAL A 778 52.52 7.83 24.82
N HIS A 779 51.88 9.00 24.85
CA HIS A 779 52.09 9.99 25.93
C HIS A 779 51.60 9.50 27.30
N LEU A 780 50.51 8.73 27.37
CA LEU A 780 50.09 8.13 28.63
C LEU A 780 51.02 6.99 29.05
N TYR A 781 51.51 6.18 28.11
CA TYR A 781 52.42 5.07 28.40
C TYR A 781 53.75 5.53 29.01
N THR A 782 54.36 6.60 28.49
CA THR A 782 55.66 7.08 29.02
C THR A 782 55.58 7.44 30.51
N VAL A 783 54.51 8.13 30.93
CA VAL A 783 54.30 8.49 32.33
C VAL A 783 53.82 7.30 33.19
N VAL A 784 53.15 6.32 32.57
CA VAL A 784 52.72 5.08 33.26
C VAL A 784 53.88 4.11 33.51
N GLU A 785 54.87 3.99 32.63
CA GLU A 785 56.07 3.19 32.90
C GLU A 785 56.97 3.88 33.95
N GLU A 786 57.13 5.21 33.89
CA GLU A 786 57.80 5.99 34.96
C GLU A 786 57.13 5.76 36.33
N LEU A 787 55.79 5.84 36.38
CA LEU A 787 55.02 5.52 37.58
C LEU A 787 55.21 4.06 38.03
N ALA A 788 55.29 3.11 37.08
CA ALA A 788 55.53 1.69 37.38
C ALA A 788 56.91 1.44 37.99
N GLU A 789 57.94 2.21 37.61
CA GLU A 789 59.25 2.14 38.26
C GLU A 789 59.18 2.64 39.71
N TYR A 790 58.51 3.77 39.99
CA TYR A 790 58.29 4.22 41.37
C TYR A 790 57.48 3.21 42.21
N PHE A 791 56.50 2.51 41.62
CA PHE A 791 55.75 1.44 42.31
C PHE A 791 56.61 0.21 42.65
N ARG A 792 57.75 -0.02 41.96
CA ARG A 792 58.73 -1.08 42.30
C ARG A 792 59.67 -0.67 43.45
N ILE A 793 59.72 0.62 43.82
CA ILE A 793 60.63 1.15 44.83
C ILE A 793 59.86 1.39 46.15
N GLU A 794 59.91 0.40 47.04
CA GLU A 794 59.14 0.37 48.30
C GLU A 794 59.29 1.62 49.18
N LYS A 795 60.45 2.30 49.12
CA LYS A 795 60.76 3.53 49.87
C LYS A 795 59.72 4.65 49.70
N PHE A 796 58.98 4.67 48.60
CA PHE A 796 57.97 5.72 48.32
C PHE A 796 56.55 5.39 48.82
N ASN A 797 56.27 4.17 49.33
CA ASN A 797 54.98 3.77 49.92
C ASN A 797 53.72 3.96 49.04
N LEU A 798 53.86 4.13 47.72
CA LEU A 798 52.77 4.47 46.79
C LEU A 798 51.65 3.41 46.74
N SER A 799 52.00 2.14 46.96
CA SER A 799 51.07 0.99 47.08
C SER A 799 50.09 1.08 48.25
N ASN A 800 50.46 1.81 49.31
CA ASN A 800 49.57 2.10 50.43
C ASN A 800 48.65 3.28 50.09
N MET A 801 49.20 4.34 49.48
CA MET A 801 48.48 5.56 49.13
C MET A 801 47.41 5.37 48.04
N VAL A 802 47.69 4.56 47.01
CA VAL A 802 46.88 4.49 45.78
C VAL A 802 46.71 3.06 45.25
N THR A 803 45.54 2.80 44.66
CA THR A 803 45.23 1.60 43.87
C THR A 803 45.04 1.93 42.40
N ILE A 804 45.55 1.07 41.50
CA ILE A 804 45.28 1.18 40.06
C ILE A 804 44.00 0.39 39.76
N LYS A 805 42.90 1.11 39.52
CA LYS A 805 41.59 0.49 39.29
C LYS A 805 41.51 -0.13 37.90
N SER A 806 41.87 0.64 36.88
CA SER A 806 41.89 0.26 35.47
C SER A 806 43.03 0.96 34.73
N TYR A 807 43.62 0.28 33.74
CA TYR A 807 44.54 0.88 32.77
C TYR A 807 44.29 0.30 31.37
N SER A 808 43.69 1.11 30.49
CA SER A 808 43.23 0.72 29.15
C SER A 808 44.19 1.14 28.03
N TYR A 809 45.44 1.49 28.35
CA TYR A 809 46.41 2.20 27.48
C TYR A 809 45.98 3.61 27.03
N SER A 810 44.70 3.84 26.74
CA SER A 810 44.13 5.17 26.46
C SER A 810 43.78 5.98 27.71
N ARG A 811 43.48 5.32 28.84
CA ARG A 811 43.16 5.95 30.14
C ARG A 811 43.78 5.18 31.31
N LEU A 812 44.08 5.91 32.39
CA LEU A 812 44.54 5.38 33.67
C LEU A 812 43.56 5.83 34.77
N VAL A 813 43.02 4.90 35.56
CA VAL A 813 42.13 5.22 36.70
C VAL A 813 42.80 4.84 38.02
N LEU A 814 43.07 5.84 38.86
CA LEU A 814 43.67 5.69 40.18
C LEU A 814 42.62 5.91 41.29
N GLY A 815 42.58 5.02 42.28
CA GLY A 815 41.71 5.09 43.46
C GLY A 815 42.50 5.42 44.73
N TYR A 816 42.04 6.41 45.49
CA TYR A 816 42.77 7.01 46.60
C TYR A 816 41.84 7.44 47.76
N GLY A 817 42.41 7.89 48.88
CA GLY A 817 41.72 8.08 50.15
C GLY A 817 41.58 6.77 50.96
N PRO A 818 41.09 6.83 52.21
CA PRO A 818 41.13 5.71 53.16
C PRO A 818 40.33 4.49 52.66
N ASP A 819 39.09 4.68 52.19
CA ASP A 819 38.29 3.61 51.60
C ASP A 819 38.67 3.26 50.15
N ARG A 820 39.62 4.01 49.56
CA ARG A 820 39.97 4.03 48.13
C ARG A 820 38.78 4.35 47.21
N GLY A 821 37.80 5.08 47.76
CA GLY A 821 36.53 5.45 47.12
C GLY A 821 36.58 6.73 46.27
N ALA A 822 37.56 7.61 46.49
CA ALA A 822 37.83 8.72 45.57
C ALA A 822 38.63 8.23 44.36
N THR A 823 38.35 8.74 43.17
CA THR A 823 39.04 8.34 41.94
C THR A 823 39.49 9.53 41.12
N VAL A 824 40.66 9.41 40.50
CA VAL A 824 41.12 10.31 39.44
C VAL A 824 41.39 9.49 38.18
N THR A 825 40.87 9.95 37.05
CA THR A 825 41.19 9.42 35.73
C THR A 825 42.15 10.36 35.04
N VAL A 826 43.26 9.83 34.55
CA VAL A 826 44.24 10.54 33.72
C VAL A 826 44.01 10.14 32.27
N ASP A 827 43.77 11.12 31.41
CA ASP A 827 43.82 10.95 29.96
C ASP A 827 44.60 12.08 29.28
N TRP A 828 45.10 11.82 28.07
CA TRP A 828 45.82 12.80 27.26
C TRP A 828 44.87 13.40 26.23
N ASN A 829 44.76 14.72 26.22
CA ASN A 829 43.97 15.48 25.25
C ASN A 829 44.88 15.93 24.10
N SER A 830 44.81 15.23 22.97
CA SER A 830 45.62 15.53 21.78
C SER A 830 45.34 16.90 21.15
N THR A 831 44.13 17.47 21.31
CA THR A 831 43.82 18.84 20.85
C THR A 831 44.51 19.90 21.71
N ALA A 832 44.51 19.72 23.03
CA ALA A 832 45.19 20.63 23.97
C ALA A 832 46.70 20.33 24.12
N LYS A 833 47.17 19.18 23.61
CA LYS A 833 48.52 18.62 23.82
C LYS A 833 48.91 18.58 25.30
N ALA A 834 47.95 18.15 26.13
CA ALA A 834 48.05 18.19 27.59
C ALA A 834 47.33 17.01 28.25
N PHE A 835 47.83 16.58 29.41
CA PHE A 835 47.14 15.67 30.32
C PHE A 835 45.96 16.37 31.01
N ARG A 836 44.87 15.64 31.18
CA ARG A 836 43.64 16.05 31.85
C ARG A 836 43.36 15.14 33.05
N LEU A 837 42.72 15.68 34.09
CA LEU A 837 42.39 14.98 35.33
C LEU A 837 40.88 15.04 35.60
N ILE A 838 40.22 13.89 35.47
CA ILE A 838 38.78 13.75 35.71
C ILE A 838 38.55 13.09 37.06
N PHE A 839 38.07 13.87 38.02
CA PHE A 839 37.82 13.43 39.41
C PHE A 839 36.41 12.86 39.58
N GLY A 840 36.28 11.79 40.36
CA GLY A 840 35.01 11.11 40.64
C GLY A 840 34.99 10.42 42.01
N ILE A 841 33.84 9.82 42.36
CA ILE A 841 33.62 9.03 43.58
C ILE A 841 32.92 7.72 43.23
N GLU A 842 33.38 6.62 43.80
CA GLU A 842 32.82 5.29 43.66
C GLU A 842 31.69 5.05 44.67
N LEU A 843 30.44 5.28 44.23
CA LEU A 843 29.23 5.22 45.06
C LEU A 843 28.99 3.87 45.77
N HIS A 844 29.56 2.76 45.28
CA HIS A 844 29.19 1.41 45.70
C HIS A 844 29.62 1.04 47.14
N LYS A 845 30.52 1.81 47.77
CA LYS A 845 30.89 1.65 49.19
C LYS A 845 30.15 2.57 50.16
N TYR A 846 29.64 3.71 49.70
CA TYR A 846 29.07 4.76 50.56
C TYR A 846 27.55 4.66 50.74
N PHE A 847 26.98 3.45 50.68
CA PHE A 847 25.53 3.22 50.71
C PHE A 847 24.86 3.77 51.99
N ASN A 848 25.51 3.63 53.16
CA ASN A 848 25.02 4.18 54.43
C ASN A 848 25.07 5.72 54.48
N VAL A 849 25.99 6.38 53.77
CA VAL A 849 26.07 7.86 53.72
C VAL A 849 24.88 8.43 52.95
N LYS A 850 24.39 7.72 51.92
CA LYS A 850 23.19 8.10 51.17
C LYS A 850 21.93 8.08 52.05
N LEU A 851 21.86 7.17 53.04
CA LEU A 851 20.76 7.13 54.01
C LEU A 851 20.88 8.26 55.04
N TYR A 852 22.08 8.53 55.56
CA TYR A 852 22.27 9.59 56.57
C TYR A 852 22.00 10.99 56.00
N LEU A 853 22.44 11.27 54.77
CA LEU A 853 22.15 12.55 54.08
C LEU A 853 20.65 12.75 53.76
N LEU A 854 19.91 11.65 53.56
CA LEU A 854 18.45 11.69 53.36
C LEU A 854 17.69 12.19 54.61
N PHE A 855 18.26 12.02 55.81
CA PHE A 855 17.69 12.55 57.06
C PHE A 855 18.12 13.97 57.41
N THR A 856 19.19 14.52 56.80
CA THR A 856 19.74 15.85 57.16
C THR A 856 19.50 16.94 56.10
N GLY A 857 18.79 16.65 55.00
CA GLY A 857 18.30 17.65 54.05
C GLY A 857 19.36 18.44 53.26
N ALA A 858 20.63 18.05 53.32
CA ALA A 858 21.73 18.76 52.69
C ALA A 858 21.90 18.35 51.22
N THR A 859 21.61 19.25 50.28
CA THR A 859 21.59 19.01 48.82
C THR A 859 22.97 19.00 48.14
N ASN A 860 24.06 18.84 48.90
CA ASN A 860 25.40 18.76 48.32
C ASN A 860 25.58 17.44 47.56
N THR A 861 25.67 17.54 46.23
CA THR A 861 26.02 16.42 45.35
C THR A 861 27.37 15.82 45.71
N CYS A 862 27.52 14.51 45.58
CA CYS A 862 28.72 13.76 45.96
C CYS A 862 29.88 13.97 44.96
N VAL A 863 30.45 15.18 44.95
CA VAL A 863 31.57 15.61 44.10
C VAL A 863 32.88 15.37 44.86
N ASN A 864 33.88 14.81 44.17
CA ASN A 864 35.22 14.63 44.73
C ASN A 864 35.84 16.00 45.05
N ALA A 865 36.32 16.19 46.28
CA ALA A 865 36.85 17.47 46.78
C ALA A 865 38.04 18.00 45.95
N HIS A 866 38.84 17.11 45.34
CA HIS A 866 39.92 17.50 44.42
C HIS A 866 39.45 18.16 43.12
N SER A 867 38.16 18.06 42.77
CA SER A 867 37.57 18.81 41.65
C SER A 867 37.80 20.33 41.80
N LEU A 868 37.88 20.83 43.04
CA LEU A 868 38.18 22.24 43.34
C LEU A 868 39.59 22.66 42.90
N MET A 869 40.54 21.72 42.82
CA MET A 869 41.95 21.99 42.49
C MET A 869 42.36 21.41 41.11
N ARG A 870 41.37 21.05 40.27
CA ARG A 870 41.60 20.35 38.99
C ARG A 870 42.62 21.08 38.12
N GLU A 871 42.40 22.37 37.86
CA GLU A 871 43.22 23.15 36.93
C GLU A 871 44.66 23.33 37.44
N GLN A 872 44.84 23.46 38.77
CA GLN A 872 46.15 23.56 39.40
C GLN A 872 46.91 22.22 39.36
N LEU A 873 46.20 21.10 39.51
CA LEU A 873 46.77 19.75 39.40
C LEU A 873 47.06 19.35 37.94
N GLU A 874 46.20 19.73 36.99
CA GLU A 874 46.43 19.58 35.55
C GLU A 874 47.65 20.42 35.12
N ALA A 875 47.75 21.69 35.54
CA ALA A 875 48.93 22.52 35.27
C ALA A 875 50.22 21.93 35.88
N HIS A 876 50.15 21.38 37.10
CA HIS A 876 51.29 20.72 37.75
C HIS A 876 51.74 19.46 36.99
N LEU A 877 50.80 18.58 36.63
CA LEU A 877 51.10 17.37 35.86
C LEU A 877 51.67 17.70 34.48
N ASN A 878 51.14 18.70 33.79
CA ASN A 878 51.68 19.09 32.48
C ASN A 878 53.07 19.73 32.56
N ARG A 879 53.37 20.47 33.64
CA ARG A 879 54.70 21.07 33.87
C ARG A 879 55.76 20.05 34.27
N HIS A 880 55.43 19.11 35.15
CA HIS A 880 56.41 18.19 35.75
C HIS A 880 56.39 16.77 35.17
N ARG A 881 55.33 16.40 34.45
CA ARG A 881 55.06 15.09 33.81
C ARG A 881 55.13 13.85 34.70
N ASN A 882 55.46 13.97 35.98
CA ASN A 882 55.56 12.88 36.93
C ASN A 882 54.24 12.61 37.68
N LEU A 883 53.68 11.40 37.57
CA LEU A 883 52.45 11.02 38.29
C LEU A 883 52.65 10.67 39.76
N ALA A 884 53.86 10.27 40.19
CA ALA A 884 54.12 9.93 41.60
C ALA A 884 53.99 11.18 42.52
N GLN A 885 54.41 12.35 42.04
CA GLN A 885 54.18 13.64 42.69
C GLN A 885 52.67 13.96 42.82
N ILE A 886 51.87 13.72 41.78
CA ILE A 886 50.42 13.90 41.84
C ILE A 886 49.79 12.92 42.83
N VAL A 887 50.22 11.65 42.87
CA VAL A 887 49.79 10.67 43.88
C VAL A 887 50.05 11.17 45.30
N HIS A 888 51.24 11.71 45.57
CA HIS A 888 51.59 12.24 46.90
C HIS A 888 50.74 13.46 47.26
N LEU A 889 50.60 14.43 46.35
CA LEU A 889 49.76 15.62 46.53
C LEU A 889 48.29 15.25 46.78
N LEU A 890 47.73 14.27 46.05
CA LEU A 890 46.35 13.79 46.26
C LEU A 890 46.15 13.13 47.62
N HIS A 891 47.18 12.50 48.18
CA HIS A 891 47.15 11.91 49.52
C HIS A 891 47.24 13.00 50.60
N GLU A 892 48.24 13.88 50.55
CA GLU A 892 48.45 14.95 51.56
C GLU A 892 47.28 15.94 51.65
N THR A 893 46.64 16.25 50.52
CA THR A 893 45.59 17.27 50.46
C THR A 893 44.17 16.73 50.70
N TYR A 894 44.01 15.41 50.86
CA TYR A 894 42.71 14.73 50.94
C TYR A 894 41.83 15.22 52.10
N GLU A 895 42.31 15.09 53.34
CA GLU A 895 41.52 15.42 54.54
C GLU A 895 41.26 16.93 54.70
N PRO A 896 42.23 17.83 54.41
CA PRO A 896 41.96 19.27 54.40
C PRO A 896 40.91 19.67 53.35
N LEU A 897 40.95 19.13 52.14
CA LEU A 897 39.99 19.47 51.09
C LEU A 897 38.59 18.94 51.39
N ILE A 898 38.46 17.74 51.97
CA ILE A 898 37.17 17.22 52.45
C ILE A 898 36.60 18.04 53.60
N SER A 899 37.46 18.68 54.40
CA SER A 899 37.02 19.60 55.45
C SER A 899 36.57 20.95 54.87
N ILE A 900 37.29 21.47 53.87
CA ILE A 900 36.96 22.72 53.17
C ILE A 900 35.70 22.59 52.29
N SER A 901 35.46 21.44 51.67
CA SER A 901 34.27 21.21 50.81
C SER A 901 32.94 21.11 51.57
N LYS A 902 32.98 21.14 52.91
CA LYS A 902 31.80 21.25 53.79
C LYS A 902 31.33 22.70 53.99
N LEU A 903 32.11 23.70 53.57
CA LEU A 903 31.73 25.11 53.69
C LEU A 903 30.56 25.46 52.74
N PRO A 904 29.61 26.32 53.14
CA PRO A 904 28.51 26.74 52.28
C PRO A 904 29.01 27.72 51.19
N THR A 905 29.31 27.17 50.02
CA THR A 905 29.70 27.92 48.81
C THR A 905 28.52 28.26 47.89
N ILE A 906 27.34 27.71 48.15
CA ILE A 906 26.10 28.03 47.43
C ILE A 906 25.65 29.45 47.85
N PRO A 907 25.35 30.37 46.91
CA PRO A 907 24.88 31.70 47.27
C PRO A 907 23.48 31.66 47.87
N GLN A 908 23.29 32.37 48.99
CA GLN A 908 22.04 32.38 49.76
C GLN A 908 21.41 33.79 49.76
N LEU A 909 20.07 33.82 49.68
CA LEU A 909 19.28 35.04 49.83
C LEU A 909 19.09 35.36 51.32
N GLY A 910 18.86 36.64 51.66
CA GLY A 910 18.59 37.07 53.03
C GLY A 910 19.80 37.19 53.97
N VAL A 911 21.01 36.77 53.56
CA VAL A 911 22.24 36.83 54.40
C VAL A 911 22.63 38.26 54.80
N HIS A 912 22.21 39.26 54.03
CA HIS A 912 22.54 40.67 54.26
C HIS A 912 21.28 41.51 54.55
N ASN A 913 21.07 41.87 55.81
CA ASN A 913 19.86 42.54 56.32
C ASN A 913 19.41 43.78 55.53
N GLN A 914 20.34 44.53 54.91
CA GLN A 914 20.01 45.74 54.14
C GLN A 914 19.50 45.46 52.71
N ARG A 915 19.75 44.26 52.16
CA ARG A 915 19.39 43.89 50.77
C ARG A 915 19.07 42.38 50.65
N PRO A 916 17.98 41.88 51.24
CA PRO A 916 17.67 40.45 51.27
C PRO A 916 17.42 39.81 49.88
N GLN A 917 17.10 40.63 48.87
CA GLN A 917 16.90 40.21 47.47
C GLN A 917 18.21 39.88 46.72
N VAL A 918 19.39 40.22 47.28
CA VAL A 918 20.68 39.94 46.63
C VAL A 918 21.20 38.59 47.11
N PRO A 919 21.48 37.62 46.21
CA PRO A 919 22.09 36.35 46.60
C PRO A 919 23.57 36.56 46.93
N VAL A 920 23.97 36.27 48.17
CA VAL A 920 25.35 36.46 48.66
C VAL A 920 26.02 35.11 48.85
N GLN A 921 27.22 34.95 48.29
CA GLN A 921 28.05 33.77 48.53
C GLN A 921 28.79 33.91 49.86
N THR A 922 28.50 33.02 50.81
CA THR A 922 29.06 33.07 52.17
C THR A 922 30.55 32.77 52.19
N PHE A 923 31.00 31.74 51.46
CA PHE A 923 32.40 31.38 51.28
C PHE A 923 32.77 31.21 49.80
N THR A 924 33.86 31.86 49.38
CA THR A 924 34.45 31.71 48.04
C THR A 924 35.83 31.07 48.16
N ILE A 925 36.01 29.92 47.50
CA ILE A 925 37.26 29.15 47.53
C ILE A 925 38.07 29.48 46.28
N MET A 926 39.32 29.91 46.46
CA MET A 926 40.22 30.30 45.37
C MET A 926 41.53 29.50 45.46
N PRO A 927 41.71 28.42 44.67
CA PRO A 927 42.96 27.64 44.66
C PRO A 927 44.04 28.35 43.86
N GLN A 928 45.22 28.50 44.47
CA GLN A 928 46.34 29.28 43.94
C GLN A 928 47.54 28.39 43.55
N SER A 929 47.70 27.24 44.20
CA SER A 929 48.61 26.15 43.79
C SER A 929 48.10 24.83 44.37
N PRO A 930 48.63 23.65 43.99
CA PRO A 930 48.23 22.36 44.55
C PRO A 930 48.30 22.24 46.09
N THR A 931 49.00 23.13 46.78
CA THR A 931 49.13 23.17 48.25
C THR A 931 48.69 24.50 48.87
N LEU A 932 48.06 25.40 48.10
CA LEU A 932 47.73 26.75 48.52
C LEU A 932 46.32 27.16 48.09
N LEU A 933 45.50 27.53 49.07
CA LEU A 933 44.11 27.96 48.92
C LEU A 933 43.91 29.32 49.58
N ARG A 934 43.02 30.15 49.03
CA ARG A 934 42.45 31.31 49.72
C ARG A 934 40.95 31.07 49.94
N LEU A 935 40.46 31.44 51.12
CA LEU A 935 39.05 31.46 51.47
C LEU A 935 38.63 32.91 51.71
N ALA A 936 37.74 33.44 50.88
CA ALA A 936 37.10 34.72 51.13
C ALA A 936 35.74 34.51 51.80
N TYR A 937 35.49 35.16 52.93
CA TYR A 937 34.20 35.16 53.64
C TYR A 937 33.43 36.45 53.32
N GLN A 938 32.23 36.30 52.74
CA GLN A 938 31.37 37.39 52.26
C GLN A 938 32.06 38.43 51.34
N GLY A 939 33.22 38.09 50.76
CA GLY A 939 34.09 39.02 50.03
C GLY A 939 34.85 40.03 50.89
N MET A 940 34.65 40.06 52.22
CA MET A 940 35.19 41.10 53.13
C MET A 940 36.46 40.69 53.88
N TYR A 941 36.60 39.39 54.18
CA TYR A 941 37.76 38.83 54.90
C TYR A 941 38.39 37.72 54.06
N CYS A 942 39.72 37.66 54.01
CA CYS A 942 40.45 36.67 53.21
C CYS A 942 41.42 35.89 54.10
N LEU A 943 41.36 34.56 54.08
CA LEU A 943 42.30 33.67 54.78
C LEU A 943 43.14 32.90 53.77
N GLU A 944 44.46 32.88 53.98
CA GLU A 944 45.43 32.15 53.17
C GLU A 944 45.80 30.83 53.88
N LEU A 945 45.42 29.70 53.29
CA LEU A 945 45.68 28.35 53.82
C LEU A 945 46.76 27.68 52.97
N ARG A 946 47.85 27.30 53.62
CA ARG A 946 48.89 26.45 53.02
C ARG A 946 48.87 25.08 53.67
N LEU A 947 48.52 24.09 52.86
CA LEU A 947 48.57 22.67 53.21
C LEU A 947 50.05 22.23 53.25
N ARG A 948 50.42 21.43 54.25
CA ARG A 948 51.75 20.84 54.41
C ARG A 948 51.62 19.35 54.71
N GLY A 949 52.66 18.59 54.39
CA GLY A 949 52.74 17.17 54.70
C GLY A 949 52.56 16.85 56.19
N GLY A 950 52.09 15.62 56.46
CA GLY A 950 51.78 15.17 57.82
C GLY A 950 50.49 15.75 58.42
N GLY A 951 49.54 16.17 57.58
CA GLY A 951 48.22 16.68 58.01
C GLY A 951 48.23 18.11 58.58
N LEU A 952 49.35 18.83 58.46
CA LEU A 952 49.50 20.17 59.03
C LEU A 952 49.00 21.26 58.06
N VAL A 953 48.12 22.13 58.54
CA VAL A 953 47.64 23.31 57.79
C VAL A 953 48.16 24.57 58.46
N SER A 954 48.96 25.36 57.73
CA SER A 954 49.35 26.70 58.17
C SER A 954 48.38 27.75 57.63
N LEU A 955 47.71 28.45 58.55
CA LEU A 955 46.81 29.57 58.27
C LEU A 955 47.58 30.90 58.33
N ARG A 956 47.12 31.89 57.57
CA ARG A 956 47.61 33.27 57.56
C ARG A 956 46.47 34.22 57.15
N ASP A 957 46.49 35.47 57.62
CA ASP A 957 45.61 36.50 57.10
C ASP A 957 45.99 36.86 55.64
N GLY A 958 45.03 36.73 54.73
CA GLY A 958 45.17 37.02 53.31
C GLY A 958 45.02 38.51 52.95
N ALA A 959 44.57 39.36 53.89
CA ALA A 959 44.48 40.81 53.71
C ALA A 959 45.87 41.48 53.66
N TYR A 960 46.91 40.85 54.22
CA TYR A 960 48.29 41.36 54.18
C TYR A 960 49.10 40.78 53.02
N SER A 961 49.85 41.64 52.33
CA SER A 961 50.81 41.23 51.29
C SER A 961 51.83 40.22 51.83
N ARG A 962 52.34 39.34 50.96
CA ARG A 962 53.39 38.37 51.34
C ARG A 962 54.76 39.01 51.51
N PHE A 963 55.00 40.15 50.87
CA PHE A 963 56.28 40.84 50.82
C PHE A 963 56.36 42.01 51.81
N ASP A 964 55.21 42.56 52.21
CA ASP A 964 55.08 43.66 53.15
C ASP A 964 53.93 43.38 54.12
N ARG A 965 54.16 43.60 55.42
CA ARG A 965 53.19 43.37 56.50
C ARG A 965 52.58 44.66 57.05
N SER A 966 52.97 45.82 56.51
CA SER A 966 52.44 47.13 56.89
C SER A 966 51.19 47.51 56.07
N ASN A 967 51.22 47.23 54.76
CA ASN A 967 50.12 47.54 53.85
C ASN A 967 49.09 46.39 53.74
N VAL A 968 47.82 46.78 53.80
CA VAL A 968 46.64 45.93 53.57
C VAL A 968 46.24 46.03 52.10
N VAL A 969 45.71 44.96 51.52
CA VAL A 969 45.14 44.97 50.16
C VAL A 969 43.75 45.61 50.20
N ASP A 970 43.53 46.69 49.44
CA ASP A 970 42.37 47.61 49.55
C ASP A 970 40.97 46.95 49.49
N GLU A 971 40.86 45.73 48.97
CA GLU A 971 39.60 44.98 48.89
C GLU A 971 39.24 44.17 50.15
N PHE A 972 40.18 43.96 51.10
CA PHE A 972 39.99 43.06 52.24
C PHE A 972 40.25 43.70 53.60
N THR A 973 39.35 43.45 54.55
CA THR A 973 39.52 43.87 55.95
C THR A 973 40.38 42.85 56.73
N PRO A 974 41.34 43.32 57.56
CA PRO A 974 42.23 42.43 58.31
C PRO A 974 41.51 41.75 59.49
N THR A 975 41.90 40.50 59.76
CA THR A 975 41.27 39.63 60.76
C THR A 975 41.91 39.86 62.13
N GLN A 976 41.15 40.43 63.07
CA GLN A 976 41.66 40.73 64.42
C GLN A 976 42.20 39.47 65.12
N GLY A 977 43.50 39.47 65.45
CA GLY A 977 44.18 38.38 66.14
C GLY A 977 45.02 37.44 65.25
N LEU A 978 44.93 37.52 63.91
CA LEU A 978 45.84 36.81 62.99
C LEU A 978 46.93 37.73 62.43
N LYS A 979 48.10 37.15 62.09
CA LYS A 979 49.21 37.76 61.34
C LYS A 979 49.98 36.71 60.51
#